data_AF-D5BF84-F1
#
_entry.id   AF-D5BF84-F1
#
_cell.length_a   1.000
_cell.length_b   1.000
_cell.length_c   1.000
_cell.angle_alpha   90.00
_cell.angle_beta   90.00
_cell.angle_gamma   90.00
#
_symmetry.space_group_name_H-M   'P 1'
#
loop_
_entity.id
_entity.type
_entity.pdbx_description
1 polymer ?
#
loop_
_entity_poly.entity_id
_entity_poly.type
_entity_poly.pdbx_seq_one_letter_code
_entity_poly.pdbx_strand_id
1 'polypeptide(L)'
;MIVKSIHLNQWASTLDSKGILPLLVRKLIFASLNFENIKSADFPAEEDTYIGGYDGILKTSIGNKFIPEGDSVWEFGTNSDTKTKANKDYAKRTKDSLGINKSETTFVFLTPRVWVGKTEWAEEKTKEGIWKEVKCYDASDLEQWLDIARGVDYWMANHLRLTTEGVYIGEDFWSSWSKTDKYEFPPEIVLGGREEAVSSLKELLLDSSGVSTYMKAPTTDEALAFVLATIVSMDEKLKESILSKTLIPTDINSLHRLINEKRQLIIIPKCQIEEIDISKAKSNNHIIIVPATINSSKKNYEIVLPIIEFAPFIESLKKMGIGNEKSRQLSKNTARNISVLRRTLKVSDTEPNWYSATKKSSLIPMLLLSRFKSTNQYDKEVVEKLSEKKYDEYEKSLRELLSLEETNILFVNDTWRLISHTDSWLFMAKHITAKDLEGFKELAIKVLSEHNPALDLKPEERYMAAIHKAVPKYSPELKQGIAETLIILSVYGEEFGVHCGFSTELYVNSIVREILRNGNANTWRSLSSNLMRLGEAAPSIMLEEIDSLVASDNLLSFFEVEDTMLSKNSYLPYLLWTLEQIAWMPENLSKVSLIICQLIEKGPKDYPNANTPLATLKSIYRSWYPQTLAPLRIRIKALELIRKRFPEIAYVLFNNLIGNQHDVAFHSSRMEWRLFNNIEDVSVTNRERFEMEDFAISNIIELTGNCSKKISSLIDKLDVFTNAKINDALEHISNNIPTKEDDKSIVFHAFRNLIGKHRSFQQARWALPLDILNEFETVALKFEPSDIILRDIYLFEDSYPEFFEGKDELDIDKNNKIIVSKRVDFLLEFLKNNSIDDVIELSLKLEYPIFVGEGLAKITLDEKIETKILNLLGNKIEKNEQLASQYVRTKESQIGLDNCIKMFKKLKA
;
A
#
# COMPACT_ATOMS: atom_id res chain seq x y z
N MET A 1 30.00 18.29 -38.73
CA MET A 1 29.46 17.25 -39.63
C MET A 1 30.14 15.92 -39.34
N ILE A 2 29.36 14.91 -38.98
CA ILE A 2 29.84 13.57 -38.62
C ILE A 2 29.57 12.59 -39.75
N VAL A 3 28.33 12.53 -40.21
CA VAL A 3 27.91 11.68 -41.34
C VAL A 3 28.30 12.34 -42.65
N LYS A 4 28.93 11.58 -43.54
CA LYS A 4 29.34 11.99 -44.87
C LYS A 4 28.62 11.16 -45.92
N SER A 5 28.54 11.66 -47.14
CA SER A 5 27.94 10.95 -48.30
C SER A 5 28.49 9.54 -48.49
N ILE A 6 29.79 9.30 -48.23
CA ILE A 6 30.37 7.97 -48.32
C ILE A 6 29.76 6.97 -47.32
N HIS A 7 29.43 7.43 -46.10
CA HIS A 7 28.79 6.59 -45.09
C HIS A 7 27.36 6.22 -45.53
N LEU A 8 26.61 7.21 -46.03
CA LEU A 8 25.24 7.00 -46.54
C LEU A 8 25.22 6.06 -47.75
N ASN A 9 26.18 6.23 -48.68
CA ASN A 9 26.28 5.40 -49.87
C ASN A 9 26.64 3.94 -49.54
N GLN A 10 27.43 3.71 -48.49
CA GLN A 10 27.71 2.37 -47.96
C GLN A 10 26.45 1.78 -47.29
N TRP A 11 25.80 2.55 -46.43
CA TRP A 11 24.58 2.17 -45.73
C TRP A 11 23.43 1.83 -46.68
N ALA A 12 23.33 2.48 -47.85
CA ALA A 12 22.35 2.15 -48.89
C ALA A 12 22.37 0.67 -49.35
N SER A 13 23.43 -0.08 -49.04
CA SER A 13 23.57 -1.49 -49.40
C SER A 13 23.13 -2.45 -48.28
N THR A 14 22.75 -1.95 -47.11
CA THR A 14 22.27 -2.75 -45.98
C THR A 14 20.75 -2.94 -46.05
N LEU A 15 20.23 -3.97 -45.37
CA LEU A 15 18.81 -4.31 -45.42
C LEU A 15 17.93 -3.29 -44.69
N ASP A 16 18.41 -2.78 -43.55
CA ASP A 16 17.75 -1.80 -42.68
C ASP A 16 17.60 -0.42 -43.34
N SER A 17 18.45 -0.08 -44.32
CA SER A 17 18.39 1.21 -45.01
C SER A 17 17.03 1.52 -45.64
N LYS A 18 16.28 0.50 -46.06
CA LYS A 18 14.93 0.66 -46.61
C LYS A 18 13.91 1.10 -45.55
N GLY A 19 14.00 0.53 -44.35
CA GLY A 19 13.08 0.82 -43.25
C GLY A 19 13.40 2.14 -42.53
N ILE A 20 14.68 2.50 -42.46
CA ILE A 20 15.16 3.63 -41.66
C ILE A 20 15.27 4.93 -42.48
N LEU A 21 15.41 4.87 -43.80
CA LEU A 21 15.48 6.07 -44.64
C LEU A 21 14.23 6.99 -44.54
N PRO A 22 12.99 6.47 -44.53
CA PRO A 22 11.82 7.30 -44.25
C PRO A 22 11.90 8.00 -42.88
N LEU A 23 12.36 7.28 -41.84
CA LEU A 23 12.54 7.83 -40.50
C LEU A 23 13.60 8.94 -40.45
N LEU A 24 14.72 8.74 -41.15
CA LEU A 24 15.77 9.75 -41.30
C LEU A 24 15.19 11.04 -41.92
N VAL A 25 14.43 10.91 -43.01
CA VAL A 25 13.81 12.06 -43.68
C VAL A 25 12.76 12.73 -42.78
N ARG A 26 11.95 11.95 -42.07
CA ARG A 26 10.98 12.47 -41.08
C ARG A 26 11.67 13.31 -40.01
N LYS A 27 12.73 12.77 -39.39
CA LYS A 27 13.55 13.49 -38.39
C LYS A 27 14.19 14.75 -38.98
N LEU A 28 14.72 14.68 -40.19
CA LEU A 28 15.31 15.83 -40.89
C LEU A 28 14.28 16.95 -41.15
N ILE A 29 13.06 16.61 -41.54
CA ILE A 29 11.96 17.58 -41.73
C ILE A 29 11.66 18.29 -40.42
N PHE A 30 11.43 17.54 -39.34
CA PHE A 30 11.13 18.07 -38.01
C PHE A 30 12.28 18.90 -37.41
N ALA A 31 13.54 18.54 -37.71
CA ALA A 31 14.70 19.32 -37.30
C ALA A 31 14.87 20.62 -38.10
N SER A 32 14.39 20.68 -39.34
CA SER A 32 14.69 21.76 -40.28
C SER A 32 13.57 22.79 -40.45
N LEU A 33 12.36 22.47 -40.02
CA LEU A 33 11.22 23.38 -40.01
C LEU A 33 10.73 23.62 -38.57
N ASN A 34 10.06 24.75 -38.38
CA ASN A 34 9.28 24.99 -37.18
C ASN A 34 8.00 24.16 -37.26
N PHE A 35 7.59 23.58 -36.14
CA PHE A 35 6.44 22.69 -36.05
C PHE A 35 5.14 23.33 -36.61
N GLU A 36 4.91 24.62 -36.36
CA GLU A 36 3.73 25.37 -36.85
C GLU A 36 3.60 25.38 -38.37
N ASN A 37 4.71 25.18 -39.10
CA ASN A 37 4.71 25.13 -40.55
C ASN A 37 4.41 23.73 -41.10
N ILE A 38 4.38 22.68 -40.27
CA ILE A 38 4.15 21.30 -40.68
C ILE A 38 2.69 20.95 -40.39
N LYS A 39 1.86 20.87 -41.43
CA LYS A 39 0.44 20.47 -41.28
C LYS A 39 0.32 18.96 -41.08
N SER A 40 1.01 18.19 -41.91
CA SER A 40 1.12 16.72 -41.79
C SER A 40 2.45 16.24 -42.39
N ALA A 41 3.03 15.19 -41.80
CA ALA A 41 4.28 14.58 -42.25
C ALA A 41 4.18 13.07 -42.02
N ASP A 42 3.66 12.35 -43.01
CA ASP A 42 3.41 10.92 -42.94
C ASP A 42 4.52 10.18 -43.68
N PHE A 43 5.50 9.69 -42.94
CA PHE A 43 6.62 8.90 -43.45
C PHE A 43 6.66 7.57 -42.68
N PRO A 44 5.98 6.53 -43.18
CA PRO A 44 5.98 5.19 -42.59
C PRO A 44 7.42 4.63 -42.56
N ALA A 45 7.81 4.05 -41.44
CA ALA A 45 9.17 3.55 -41.23
C ALA A 45 9.15 2.13 -40.63
N GLU A 46 10.30 1.46 -40.65
CA GLU A 46 10.47 0.11 -40.11
C GLU A 46 9.45 -0.89 -40.71
N GLU A 47 8.64 -1.56 -39.89
CA GLU A 47 7.64 -2.56 -40.31
C GLU A 47 6.46 -1.94 -41.07
N ASP A 48 6.21 -0.64 -40.94
CA ASP A 48 5.12 0.06 -41.62
C ASP A 48 5.45 0.43 -43.08
N THR A 49 6.70 0.20 -43.52
CA THR A 49 7.10 0.39 -44.92
C THR A 49 6.42 -0.58 -45.90
N TYR A 50 5.73 -1.62 -45.40
CA TYR A 50 4.98 -2.58 -46.21
C TYR A 50 3.53 -2.17 -46.48
N ILE A 51 3.05 -1.05 -45.92
CA ILE A 51 1.72 -0.51 -46.19
C ILE A 51 1.72 0.11 -47.59
N GLY A 52 0.87 -0.38 -48.49
CA GLY A 52 0.79 0.13 -49.85
C GLY A 52 0.42 1.61 -49.90
N GLY A 53 1.27 2.45 -50.48
CA GLY A 53 1.11 3.92 -50.48
C GLY A 53 2.34 4.62 -51.01
N TYR A 54 2.45 5.94 -50.89
CA TYR A 54 3.72 6.67 -51.05
C TYR A 54 4.65 6.37 -49.88
N ASP A 55 5.97 6.44 -50.07
CA ASP A 55 6.93 6.24 -48.98
C ASP A 55 6.96 7.45 -48.02
N GLY A 56 6.47 8.61 -48.48
CA GLY A 56 6.22 9.77 -47.61
C GLY A 56 5.25 10.78 -48.21
N ILE A 57 4.49 11.46 -47.36
CA ILE A 57 3.60 12.58 -47.72
C ILE A 57 3.84 13.72 -46.75
N LEU A 58 4.14 14.90 -47.27
CA LEU A 58 4.39 16.10 -46.47
C LEU A 58 3.50 17.24 -46.94
N LYS A 59 2.83 17.89 -45.99
CA LYS A 59 2.09 19.14 -46.20
C LYS A 59 2.69 20.22 -45.33
N THR A 60 3.27 21.23 -45.95
CA THR A 60 3.87 22.35 -45.23
C THR A 60 3.47 23.70 -45.83
N SER A 61 3.38 24.73 -45.00
CA SER A 61 3.16 26.12 -45.43
C SER A 61 4.42 26.77 -45.98
N ILE A 62 5.60 26.30 -45.61
CA ILE A 62 6.88 26.93 -45.96
C ILE A 62 7.91 25.85 -46.29
N GLY A 63 8.56 25.98 -47.44
CA GLY A 63 9.66 25.12 -47.86
C GLY A 63 11.04 25.65 -47.45
N ASN A 64 12.07 24.87 -47.76
CA ASN A 64 13.47 25.29 -47.74
C ASN A 64 14.24 24.61 -48.89
N LYS A 65 15.57 24.61 -48.86
CA LYS A 65 16.41 23.97 -49.90
C LYS A 65 16.07 22.48 -50.11
N PHE A 66 15.77 21.75 -49.03
CA PHE A 66 15.55 20.30 -49.04
C PHE A 66 14.07 19.91 -48.96
N ILE A 67 13.21 20.86 -48.56
CA ILE A 67 11.78 20.62 -48.35
C ILE A 67 10.99 21.50 -49.33
N PRO A 68 10.20 20.90 -50.25
CA PRO A 68 9.35 21.67 -51.15
C PRO A 68 8.32 22.51 -50.39
N GLU A 69 7.97 23.68 -50.94
CA GLU A 69 6.88 24.50 -50.41
C GLU A 69 5.52 23.96 -50.90
N GLY A 70 4.60 23.71 -49.96
CA GLY A 70 3.28 23.13 -50.21
C GLY A 70 3.24 21.62 -49.98
N ASP A 71 2.37 20.95 -50.74
CA ASP A 71 2.19 19.50 -50.67
C ASP A 71 3.28 18.79 -51.48
N SER A 72 3.88 17.74 -50.91
CA SER A 72 4.86 16.90 -51.58
C SER A 72 4.68 15.41 -51.26
N VAL A 73 5.00 14.58 -52.24
CA VAL A 73 5.00 13.12 -52.12
C VAL A 73 6.40 12.59 -52.40
N TRP A 74 6.79 11.57 -51.64
CA TRP A 74 8.17 11.09 -51.58
C TRP A 74 8.22 9.60 -51.93
N GLU A 75 9.21 9.24 -52.76
CA GLU A 75 9.58 7.87 -53.08
C GLU A 75 11.07 7.67 -52.78
N PHE A 76 11.40 6.54 -52.18
CA PHE A 76 12.75 6.22 -51.75
C PHE A 76 13.36 5.05 -52.54
N GLY A 77 14.63 5.20 -52.88
CA GLY A 77 15.39 4.17 -53.59
C GLY A 77 16.75 3.89 -52.95
N THR A 78 16.98 2.66 -52.51
CA THR A 78 18.30 2.19 -52.02
C THR A 78 19.06 1.32 -53.04
N ASN A 79 18.44 1.05 -54.20
CA ASN A 79 19.00 0.25 -55.28
C ASN A 79 20.29 0.85 -55.85
N SER A 80 21.24 -0.01 -56.27
CA SER A 80 22.46 0.43 -56.96
C SER A 80 22.18 1.12 -58.31
N ASP A 81 21.17 0.65 -59.04
CA ASP A 81 20.65 1.33 -60.24
C ASP A 81 19.55 2.33 -59.86
N THR A 82 20.00 3.48 -59.36
CA THR A 82 19.13 4.57 -58.90
C THR A 82 18.21 5.09 -60.01
N LYS A 83 18.74 5.26 -61.24
CA LYS A 83 17.99 5.84 -62.36
C LYS A 83 16.81 4.97 -62.77
N THR A 84 17.03 3.65 -62.86
CA THR A 84 15.94 2.71 -63.21
C THR A 84 14.86 2.69 -62.14
N LYS A 85 15.23 2.72 -60.86
CA LYS A 85 14.27 2.80 -59.74
C LYS A 85 13.47 4.12 -59.77
N ALA A 86 14.14 5.26 -59.90
CA ALA A 86 13.50 6.58 -59.98
C ALA A 86 12.49 6.67 -61.13
N ASN A 87 12.86 6.19 -62.32
CA ASN A 87 11.95 6.14 -63.47
C ASN A 87 10.73 5.26 -63.22
N LYS A 88 10.93 4.10 -62.60
CA LYS A 88 9.84 3.16 -62.29
C LYS A 88 8.84 3.77 -61.31
N ASP A 89 9.33 4.40 -60.25
CA ASP A 89 8.45 5.00 -59.23
C ASP A 89 7.74 6.24 -59.78
N TYR A 90 8.45 7.12 -60.50
CA TYR A 90 7.84 8.25 -61.18
C TYR A 90 6.74 7.80 -62.15
N ALA A 91 7.02 6.84 -63.04
CA ALA A 91 6.03 6.32 -63.99
C ALA A 91 4.82 5.69 -63.28
N LYS A 92 5.06 4.94 -62.19
CA LYS A 92 4.01 4.35 -61.35
C LYS A 92 3.07 5.42 -60.79
N ARG A 93 3.61 6.48 -60.17
CA ARG A 93 2.80 7.55 -59.54
C ARG A 93 2.19 8.51 -60.53
N THR A 94 2.84 8.72 -61.66
CA THR A 94 2.28 9.50 -62.76
C THR A 94 1.04 8.80 -63.34
N LYS A 95 1.08 7.46 -63.46
CA LYS A 95 -0.05 6.64 -63.92
C LYS A 95 -1.18 6.54 -62.89
N ASP A 96 -0.83 6.35 -61.63
CA ASP A 96 -1.77 6.26 -60.51
C ASP A 96 -1.27 7.09 -59.32
N SER A 97 -1.89 8.27 -59.13
CA SER A 97 -1.49 9.22 -58.09
C SER A 97 -2.09 8.91 -56.72
N LEU A 98 -2.88 7.84 -56.59
CA LEU A 98 -3.58 7.48 -55.34
C LEU A 98 -4.41 8.63 -54.76
N GLY A 99 -5.07 9.41 -55.62
CA GLY A 99 -5.94 10.52 -55.21
C GLY A 99 -5.23 11.85 -54.96
N ILE A 100 -3.92 11.94 -55.15
CA ILE A 100 -3.16 13.21 -55.06
C ILE A 100 -3.34 14.06 -56.32
N ASN A 101 -3.52 15.37 -56.14
CA ASN A 101 -3.54 16.35 -57.23
C ASN A 101 -2.12 16.66 -57.71
N LYS A 102 -1.72 16.07 -58.83
CA LYS A 102 -0.36 16.15 -59.36
C LYS A 102 0.07 17.59 -59.70
N SER A 103 -0.83 18.42 -60.26
CA SER A 103 -0.49 19.78 -60.68
C SER A 103 -0.21 20.74 -59.52
N GLU A 104 -0.61 20.37 -58.31
CA GLU A 104 -0.42 21.17 -57.08
C GLU A 104 0.63 20.56 -56.14
N THR A 105 1.11 19.34 -56.43
CA THR A 105 2.00 18.57 -55.55
C THR A 105 3.38 18.39 -56.16
N THR A 106 4.44 18.58 -55.37
CA THR A 106 5.82 18.29 -55.79
C THR A 106 6.14 16.80 -55.60
N PHE A 107 6.61 16.13 -56.65
CA PHE A 107 7.12 14.76 -56.55
C PHE A 107 8.61 14.79 -56.16
N VAL A 108 8.98 14.04 -55.13
CA VAL A 108 10.37 13.94 -54.67
C VAL A 108 10.85 12.51 -54.73
N PHE A 109 11.95 12.28 -55.45
CA PHE A 109 12.69 11.03 -55.36
C PHE A 109 13.93 11.22 -54.50
N LEU A 110 14.19 10.34 -53.54
CA LEU A 110 15.36 10.43 -52.67
C LEU A 110 16.09 9.09 -52.58
N THR A 111 17.43 9.16 -52.67
CA THR A 111 18.31 8.01 -52.50
C THR A 111 19.45 8.31 -51.53
N PRO A 112 19.89 7.33 -50.70
CA PRO A 112 21.12 7.46 -49.92
C PRO A 112 22.38 7.14 -50.74
N ARG A 113 22.26 6.91 -52.05
CA ARG A 113 23.40 6.73 -52.96
C ARG A 113 23.80 8.03 -53.63
N VAL A 114 25.07 8.14 -54.03
CA VAL A 114 25.51 9.25 -54.88
C VAL A 114 25.00 9.02 -56.30
N TRP A 115 24.32 10.00 -56.89
CA TRP A 115 23.74 9.88 -58.23
C TRP A 115 24.20 11.02 -59.16
N VAL A 116 25.14 10.69 -60.04
CA VAL A 116 25.57 11.55 -61.16
C VAL A 116 24.45 11.62 -62.20
N GLY A 117 23.95 12.81 -62.51
CA GLY A 117 22.85 13.03 -63.45
C GLY A 117 21.46 13.28 -62.81
N LYS A 118 21.38 13.37 -61.48
CA LYS A 118 20.11 13.56 -60.75
C LYS A 118 19.39 14.87 -61.11
N THR A 119 20.16 15.93 -61.35
CA THR A 119 19.63 17.28 -61.63
C THR A 119 19.01 17.30 -63.01
N GLU A 120 19.72 16.77 -64.01
CA GLU A 120 19.23 16.66 -65.39
C GLU A 120 17.96 15.80 -65.44
N TRP A 121 17.91 14.71 -64.66
CA TRP A 121 16.71 13.87 -64.56
C TRP A 121 15.51 14.62 -63.96
N ALA A 122 15.71 15.34 -62.85
CA ALA A 122 14.63 16.10 -62.20
C ALA A 122 14.11 17.24 -63.12
N GLU A 123 15.00 17.92 -63.83
CA GLU A 123 14.63 18.95 -64.81
C GLU A 123 13.88 18.37 -66.01
N GLU A 124 14.32 17.22 -66.54
CA GLU A 124 13.62 16.50 -67.62
C GLU A 124 12.18 16.15 -67.20
N LYS A 125 12.00 15.58 -66.00
CA LYS A 125 10.67 15.18 -65.49
C LYS A 125 9.79 16.35 -65.08
N THR A 126 10.38 17.47 -64.67
CA THR A 126 9.62 18.71 -64.42
C THR A 126 9.09 19.31 -65.72
N LYS A 127 9.88 19.28 -66.81
CA LYS A 127 9.46 19.79 -68.13
C LYS A 127 8.27 19.03 -68.75
N GLU A 128 7.98 17.81 -68.29
CA GLU A 128 6.78 17.06 -68.70
C GLU A 128 5.47 17.74 -68.24
N GLY A 129 5.53 18.63 -67.23
CA GLY A 129 4.38 19.43 -66.78
C GLY A 129 3.26 18.65 -66.08
N ILE A 130 3.51 17.39 -65.70
CA ILE A 130 2.53 16.49 -65.07
C ILE A 130 2.39 16.79 -63.58
N TRP A 131 3.52 16.97 -62.90
CA TRP A 131 3.60 17.34 -61.49
C TRP A 131 3.90 18.82 -61.38
N LYS A 132 3.54 19.47 -60.26
CA LYS A 132 3.89 20.89 -59.99
C LYS A 132 5.39 21.13 -60.19
N GLU A 133 6.20 20.22 -59.64
CA GLU A 133 7.65 20.19 -59.74
C GLU A 133 8.14 18.76 -59.46
N VAL A 134 9.30 18.38 -60.00
CA VAL A 134 9.98 17.13 -59.68
C VAL A 134 11.35 17.46 -59.07
N LYS A 135 11.62 16.95 -57.86
CA LYS A 135 12.93 17.08 -57.20
C LYS A 135 13.58 15.72 -57.00
N CYS A 136 14.91 15.70 -57.03
CA CYS A 136 15.71 14.53 -56.71
C CYS A 136 16.78 14.87 -55.68
N TYR A 137 16.87 14.05 -54.62
CA TYR A 137 17.90 14.17 -53.60
C TYR A 137 18.76 12.91 -53.52
N ASP A 138 20.06 13.08 -53.31
CA ASP A 138 21.03 11.98 -53.22
C ASP A 138 21.85 12.04 -51.93
N ALA A 139 22.82 11.12 -51.76
CA ALA A 139 23.69 11.08 -50.59
C ALA A 139 24.40 12.41 -50.28
N SER A 140 24.73 13.19 -51.30
CA SER A 140 25.42 14.48 -51.14
C SER A 140 24.48 15.57 -50.66
N ASP A 141 23.20 15.50 -51.01
CA ASP A 141 22.18 16.42 -50.47
C ASP A 141 21.82 16.05 -49.04
N LEU A 142 21.72 14.75 -48.73
CA LEU A 142 21.50 14.27 -47.36
C LEU A 142 22.64 14.68 -46.43
N GLU A 143 23.91 14.60 -46.88
CA GLU A 143 25.07 15.11 -46.13
C GLU A 143 24.92 16.61 -45.82
N GLN A 144 24.52 17.42 -46.80
CA GLN A 144 24.28 18.85 -46.58
C GLN A 144 23.07 19.13 -45.69
N TRP A 145 22.04 18.28 -45.75
CA TRP A 145 20.85 18.41 -44.90
C TRP A 145 21.20 18.06 -43.44
N LEU A 146 21.96 16.99 -43.23
CA LEU A 146 22.49 16.62 -41.91
C LEU A 146 23.39 17.71 -41.33
N ASP A 147 24.14 18.45 -42.17
CA ASP A 147 24.97 19.56 -41.68
C ASP A 147 24.18 20.63 -40.94
N ILE A 148 22.96 20.94 -41.42
CA ILE A 148 22.10 21.95 -40.81
C ILE A 148 21.20 21.36 -39.72
N ALA A 149 20.95 20.05 -39.75
CA ALA A 149 20.12 19.34 -38.78
C ALA A 149 20.99 18.54 -37.79
N ARG A 150 21.78 19.26 -36.98
CA ARG A 150 22.85 18.65 -36.17
C ARG A 150 22.36 17.54 -35.22
N GLY A 151 21.18 17.66 -34.61
CA GLY A 151 20.63 16.59 -33.78
C GLY A 151 20.41 15.28 -34.56
N VAL A 152 19.99 15.38 -35.81
CA VAL A 152 19.80 14.23 -36.71
C VAL A 152 21.13 13.69 -37.25
N ASP A 153 22.14 14.54 -37.43
CA ASP A 153 23.52 14.11 -37.74
C ASP A 153 24.10 13.21 -36.64
N TYR A 154 23.92 13.56 -35.36
CA TYR A 154 24.29 12.68 -34.24
C TYR A 154 23.48 11.38 -34.25
N TRP A 155 22.17 11.45 -34.46
CA TRP A 155 21.31 10.26 -34.52
C TRP A 155 21.72 9.29 -35.61
N MET A 156 21.93 9.81 -36.81
CA MET A 156 22.35 9.00 -37.93
C MET A 156 23.78 8.46 -37.72
N ALA A 157 24.67 9.25 -37.10
CA ALA A 157 26.01 8.78 -36.73
C ALA A 157 25.96 7.61 -35.73
N ASN A 158 25.12 7.68 -34.70
CA ASN A 158 24.92 6.58 -33.75
C ASN A 158 24.38 5.32 -34.45
N HIS A 159 23.36 5.47 -35.31
CA HIS A 159 22.79 4.37 -36.08
C HIS A 159 23.85 3.70 -36.99
N LEU A 160 24.72 4.50 -37.61
CA LEU A 160 25.84 4.04 -38.44
C LEU A 160 27.07 3.57 -37.64
N ARG A 161 27.01 3.58 -36.30
CA ARG A 161 28.10 3.22 -35.39
C ARG A 161 29.38 4.06 -35.60
N LEU A 162 29.20 5.33 -35.95
CA LEU A 162 30.27 6.33 -36.03
C LEU A 162 30.52 6.95 -34.66
N THR A 163 31.71 7.54 -34.46
CA THR A 163 32.11 8.16 -33.20
C THR A 163 31.33 9.46 -32.93
N THR A 164 30.63 9.52 -31.80
CA THR A 164 29.82 10.65 -31.31
C THR A 164 30.24 11.08 -29.90
N GLU A 165 31.55 10.99 -29.60
CA GLU A 165 32.10 11.28 -28.28
C GLU A 165 31.65 12.64 -27.71
N GLY A 166 31.32 12.62 -26.42
CA GLY A 166 31.00 13.80 -25.63
C GLY A 166 29.56 14.31 -25.76
N VAL A 167 28.69 13.64 -26.53
CA VAL A 167 27.28 14.07 -26.72
C VAL A 167 26.33 12.87 -26.75
N TYR A 168 25.35 12.87 -25.86
CA TYR A 168 24.18 11.98 -25.94
C TYR A 168 23.03 12.64 -26.71
N ILE A 169 22.22 11.80 -27.36
CA ILE A 169 20.97 12.19 -28.01
C ILE A 169 19.86 12.07 -26.97
N GLY A 170 18.97 13.06 -26.92
CA GLY A 170 17.90 13.08 -25.92
C GLY A 170 17.05 11.81 -25.89
N GLU A 171 16.67 11.29 -27.07
CA GLU A 171 15.86 10.07 -27.18
C GLU A 171 16.60 8.81 -26.69
N ASP A 172 17.87 8.65 -27.06
CA ASP A 172 18.70 7.53 -26.64
C ASP A 172 18.95 7.56 -25.14
N PHE A 173 19.23 8.76 -24.59
CA PHE A 173 19.43 8.93 -23.16
C PHE A 173 18.15 8.59 -22.38
N TRP A 174 16.98 9.07 -22.82
CA TRP A 174 15.72 8.73 -22.16
C TRP A 174 15.44 7.24 -22.24
N SER A 175 15.66 6.60 -23.39
CA SER A 175 15.45 5.16 -23.56
C SER A 175 16.35 4.37 -22.59
N SER A 176 17.65 4.67 -22.56
CA SER A 176 18.61 4.03 -21.65
C SER A 176 18.33 4.32 -20.18
N TRP A 177 17.80 5.50 -19.86
CA TRP A 177 17.46 5.86 -18.50
C TRP A 177 16.16 5.16 -18.06
N SER A 178 15.10 5.22 -18.87
CA SER A 178 13.77 4.75 -18.49
C SER A 178 13.59 3.23 -18.61
N LYS A 179 14.37 2.54 -19.43
CA LYS A 179 14.17 1.11 -19.70
C LYS A 179 15.33 0.26 -19.21
N THR A 180 14.98 -0.86 -18.58
CA THR A 180 15.87 -1.97 -18.25
C THR A 180 15.17 -3.28 -18.57
N ASP A 181 15.89 -4.40 -18.54
CA ASP A 181 15.32 -5.74 -18.75
C ASP A 181 14.17 -6.07 -17.77
N LYS A 182 14.16 -5.43 -16.59
CA LYS A 182 13.21 -5.73 -15.51
C LYS A 182 12.12 -4.68 -15.34
N TYR A 183 12.41 -3.42 -15.64
CA TYR A 183 11.53 -2.29 -15.34
C TYR A 183 11.51 -1.28 -16.49
N GLU A 184 10.33 -0.75 -16.77
CA GLU A 184 10.09 0.44 -17.60
C GLU A 184 9.56 1.57 -16.72
N PHE A 185 10.37 2.60 -16.51
CA PHE A 185 10.04 3.77 -15.72
C PHE A 185 9.12 4.69 -16.52
N PRO A 186 7.85 4.87 -16.09
CA PRO A 186 6.92 5.74 -16.79
C PRO A 186 7.34 7.21 -16.60
N PRO A 187 7.11 8.12 -17.57
CA PRO A 187 7.44 9.54 -17.43
C PRO A 187 6.92 10.16 -16.10
N GLU A 188 5.74 9.75 -15.66
CA GLU A 188 5.08 10.24 -14.45
C GLU A 188 5.89 10.04 -13.16
N ILE A 189 6.84 9.09 -13.14
CA ILE A 189 7.71 8.85 -11.97
C ILE A 189 8.56 10.08 -11.62
N VAL A 190 8.91 10.91 -12.61
CA VAL A 190 9.68 12.16 -12.41
C VAL A 190 8.83 13.42 -12.56
N LEU A 191 7.61 13.32 -13.11
CA LEU A 191 6.72 14.48 -13.36
C LEU A 191 5.67 14.69 -12.26
N GLY A 192 5.27 13.64 -11.54
CA GLY A 192 4.11 13.69 -10.64
C GLY A 192 4.24 14.70 -9.49
N GLY A 193 3.24 15.57 -9.33
CA GLY A 193 3.26 16.64 -8.32
C GLY A 193 4.19 17.80 -8.68
N ARG A 194 4.56 17.93 -9.97
CA ARG A 194 5.43 18.99 -10.52
C ARG A 194 4.77 19.70 -11.71
N GLU A 195 3.45 19.84 -11.69
CA GLU A 195 2.64 20.33 -12.81
C GLU A 195 3.01 21.76 -13.22
N GLU A 196 3.37 22.62 -12.25
CA GLU A 196 3.85 23.98 -12.51
C GLU A 196 5.19 23.95 -13.27
N ALA A 197 6.17 23.19 -12.78
CA ALA A 197 7.47 23.04 -13.45
C ALA A 197 7.33 22.42 -14.85
N VAL A 198 6.40 21.49 -15.04
CA VAL A 198 6.07 20.91 -16.35
C VAL A 198 5.53 22.00 -17.28
N SER A 199 4.60 22.83 -16.79
CA SER A 199 4.01 23.90 -17.59
C SER A 199 5.04 24.94 -18.02
N SER A 200 5.88 25.42 -17.07
CA SER A 200 6.97 26.36 -17.38
C SER A 200 7.98 25.77 -18.36
N LEU A 201 8.31 24.48 -18.24
CA LEU A 201 9.20 23.82 -19.19
C LEU A 201 8.57 23.69 -20.58
N LYS A 202 7.27 23.38 -20.67
CA LYS A 202 6.56 23.33 -21.96
C LYS A 202 6.57 24.69 -22.64
N GLU A 203 6.28 25.76 -21.91
CA GLU A 203 6.35 27.14 -22.44
C GLU A 203 7.75 27.46 -22.95
N LEU A 204 8.79 27.11 -22.19
CA LEU A 204 10.19 27.31 -22.59
C LEU A 204 10.57 26.54 -23.85
N LEU A 205 10.17 25.26 -23.95
CA LEU A 205 10.50 24.39 -25.10
C LEU A 205 9.81 24.85 -26.39
N LEU A 206 8.71 25.59 -26.28
CA LEU A 206 7.97 26.15 -27.41
C LEU A 206 8.40 27.57 -27.76
N ASP A 207 9.31 28.19 -26.98
CA ASP A 207 9.83 29.52 -27.25
C ASP A 207 10.83 29.51 -28.43
N SER A 208 10.58 30.39 -29.42
CA SER A 208 11.43 30.54 -30.61
C SER A 208 12.53 31.59 -30.47
N SER A 209 12.58 32.32 -29.35
CA SER A 209 13.47 33.47 -29.13
C SER A 209 14.86 33.13 -28.59
N GLY A 210 15.12 31.87 -28.24
CA GLY A 210 16.39 31.40 -27.69
C GLY A 210 16.62 31.83 -26.25
N VAL A 211 16.35 30.93 -25.32
CA VAL A 211 16.38 31.21 -23.88
C VAL A 211 17.36 30.27 -23.16
N SER A 212 18.03 30.80 -22.16
CA SER A 212 18.88 30.02 -21.24
C SER A 212 18.24 30.02 -19.86
N THR A 213 17.94 28.85 -19.33
CA THR A 213 17.34 28.71 -18.00
C THR A 213 18.20 27.88 -17.06
N TYR A 214 18.09 28.14 -15.77
CA TYR A 214 18.66 27.30 -14.71
C TYR A 214 17.53 26.51 -14.04
N MET A 215 17.66 25.19 -14.06
CA MET A 215 16.70 24.27 -13.43
C MET A 215 17.29 23.72 -12.14
N LYS A 216 16.68 24.05 -11.00
CA LYS A 216 17.07 23.49 -9.72
C LYS A 216 16.50 22.08 -9.54
N ALA A 217 17.36 21.09 -9.38
CA ALA A 217 16.97 19.69 -9.16
C ALA A 217 17.83 19.02 -8.06
N PRO A 218 17.38 17.89 -7.48
CA PRO A 218 18.19 17.14 -6.52
C PRO A 218 19.51 16.64 -7.11
N THR A 219 19.48 16.18 -8.36
CA THR A 219 20.65 15.69 -9.09
C THR A 219 20.61 16.17 -10.54
N THR A 220 21.77 16.17 -11.17
CA THR A 220 21.87 16.43 -12.62
C THR A 220 21.04 15.44 -13.41
N ASP A 221 21.17 14.14 -13.14
CA ASP A 221 20.43 13.10 -13.87
C ASP A 221 18.90 13.21 -13.70
N GLU A 222 18.42 13.66 -12.55
CA GLU A 222 16.99 13.90 -12.34
C GLU A 222 16.48 15.10 -13.16
N ALA A 223 17.27 16.16 -13.30
CA ALA A 223 16.93 17.29 -14.18
C ALA A 223 16.82 16.84 -15.64
N LEU A 224 17.80 16.05 -16.12
CA LEU A 224 17.78 15.49 -17.48
C LEU A 224 16.55 14.60 -17.68
N ALA A 225 16.30 13.68 -16.76
CA ALA A 225 15.15 12.79 -16.81
C ALA A 225 13.82 13.56 -16.80
N PHE A 226 13.70 14.61 -15.98
CA PHE A 226 12.51 15.46 -15.94
C PHE A 226 12.25 16.18 -17.27
N VAL A 227 13.30 16.74 -17.89
CA VAL A 227 13.16 17.41 -19.18
C VAL A 227 12.71 16.44 -20.26
N LEU A 228 13.39 15.29 -20.36
CA LEU A 228 13.08 14.29 -21.38
C LEU A 228 11.71 13.64 -21.15
N ALA A 229 11.34 13.34 -19.90
CA ALA A 229 10.01 12.85 -19.55
C ALA A 229 8.92 13.85 -19.98
N THR A 230 9.16 15.14 -19.79
CA THR A 230 8.22 16.19 -20.23
C THR A 230 8.05 16.19 -21.74
N ILE A 231 9.15 16.07 -22.50
CA ILE A 231 9.14 16.02 -23.97
C ILE A 231 8.42 14.75 -24.47
N VAL A 232 8.71 13.59 -23.88
CA VAL A 232 8.12 12.31 -24.28
C VAL A 232 6.62 12.24 -23.94
N SER A 233 6.15 13.05 -22.99
CA SER A 233 4.74 13.17 -22.61
C SER A 233 3.95 14.19 -23.46
N MET A 234 4.56 14.80 -24.48
CA MET A 234 3.88 15.68 -25.43
C MET A 234 3.20 14.90 -26.56
N ASP A 235 2.42 15.59 -27.39
CA ASP A 235 1.91 14.98 -28.62
C ASP A 235 3.06 14.51 -29.53
N GLU A 236 2.81 13.46 -30.32
CA GLU A 236 3.87 12.79 -31.08
C GLU A 236 4.61 13.72 -32.04
N LYS A 237 3.93 14.71 -32.65
CA LYS A 237 4.58 15.61 -33.61
C LYS A 237 5.48 16.64 -32.91
N LEU A 238 5.03 17.21 -31.80
CA LEU A 238 5.83 18.10 -30.96
C LEU A 238 7.02 17.36 -30.37
N LYS A 239 6.78 16.16 -29.83
CA LYS A 239 7.82 15.26 -29.31
C LYS A 239 8.91 15.01 -30.35
N GLU A 240 8.55 14.61 -31.58
CA GLU A 240 9.53 14.39 -32.66
C GLU A 240 10.28 15.68 -33.04
N SER A 241 9.57 16.80 -33.19
CA SER A 241 10.16 18.12 -33.45
C SER A 241 11.21 18.51 -32.43
N ILE A 242 10.90 18.35 -31.14
CA ILE A 242 11.78 18.76 -30.04
C ILE A 242 12.95 17.78 -29.89
N LEU A 243 12.69 16.46 -29.85
CA LEU A 243 13.75 15.45 -29.70
C LEU A 243 14.77 15.49 -30.83
N SER A 244 14.35 15.78 -32.07
CA SER A 244 15.25 15.91 -33.22
C SER A 244 16.30 17.04 -33.06
N LYS A 245 16.08 17.95 -32.10
CA LYS A 245 16.94 19.09 -31.77
C LYS A 245 17.59 18.96 -30.38
N THR A 246 17.24 17.92 -29.58
CA THR A 246 17.71 17.75 -28.20
C THR A 246 19.03 16.99 -28.12
N LEU A 247 20.08 17.65 -27.61
CA LEU A 247 21.41 17.08 -27.40
C LEU A 247 21.92 17.34 -25.98
N ILE A 248 22.66 16.37 -25.45
CA ILE A 248 23.15 16.34 -24.07
C ILE A 248 24.69 16.26 -24.11
N PRO A 249 25.41 17.40 -24.06
CA PRO A 249 26.87 17.37 -23.97
C PRO A 249 27.32 16.91 -22.59
N THR A 250 28.33 16.04 -22.53
CA THR A 250 28.88 15.49 -21.29
C THR A 250 30.17 16.18 -20.83
N ASP A 251 30.70 17.08 -21.65
CA ASP A 251 31.91 17.84 -21.38
C ASP A 251 31.83 19.25 -21.96
N ILE A 252 32.68 20.15 -21.44
CA ILE A 252 32.69 21.56 -21.80
C ILE A 252 33.06 21.78 -23.28
N ASN A 253 33.95 20.97 -23.86
CA ASN A 253 34.36 21.13 -25.26
C ASN A 253 33.20 20.81 -26.21
N SER A 254 32.48 19.72 -25.92
CA SER A 254 31.27 19.34 -26.65
C SER A 254 30.18 20.39 -26.52
N LEU A 255 29.98 20.96 -25.33
CA LEU A 255 29.05 22.07 -25.13
C LEU A 255 29.42 23.30 -25.95
N HIS A 256 30.70 23.72 -25.93
CA HIS A 256 31.18 24.84 -26.75
C HIS A 256 30.97 24.59 -28.24
N ARG A 257 31.19 23.36 -28.72
CA ARG A 257 30.92 22.97 -30.12
C ARG A 257 29.44 23.16 -30.46
N LEU A 258 28.53 22.71 -29.60
CA LEU A 258 27.08 22.83 -29.84
C LEU A 258 26.57 24.28 -29.78
N ILE A 259 27.09 25.10 -28.87
CA ILE A 259 26.73 26.54 -28.76
C ILE A 259 27.04 27.33 -30.04
N ASN A 260 28.02 26.88 -30.81
CA ASN A 260 28.45 27.54 -32.04
C ASN A 260 27.64 27.11 -33.29
N GLU A 261 26.72 26.15 -33.17
CA GLU A 261 25.88 25.70 -34.27
C GLU A 261 24.89 26.80 -34.70
N LYS A 262 24.64 26.93 -36.01
CA LYS A 262 23.87 28.06 -36.55
C LYS A 262 22.35 27.89 -36.47
N ARG A 263 21.87 26.66 -36.24
CA ARG A 263 20.45 26.32 -36.17
C ARG A 263 20.08 26.02 -34.74
N GLN A 264 18.88 26.41 -34.33
CA GLN A 264 18.38 26.20 -32.98
C GLN A 264 18.55 24.73 -32.55
N LEU A 265 19.16 24.55 -31.38
CA LEU A 265 19.28 23.29 -30.67
C LEU A 265 18.67 23.45 -29.28
N ILE A 266 18.29 22.32 -28.69
CA ILE A 266 17.90 22.22 -27.29
C ILE A 266 19.04 21.49 -26.58
N ILE A 267 19.74 22.19 -25.72
CA ILE A 267 20.97 21.69 -25.10
C ILE A 267 20.74 21.52 -23.61
N ILE A 268 20.95 20.30 -23.11
CA ILE A 268 20.82 19.96 -21.69
C ILE A 268 22.16 19.41 -21.20
N PRO A 269 23.06 20.26 -20.67
CA PRO A 269 24.40 19.83 -20.31
C PRO A 269 24.41 18.83 -19.14
N LYS A 270 25.10 17.70 -19.32
CA LYS A 270 25.47 16.75 -18.26
C LYS A 270 26.93 16.98 -17.84
N CYS A 271 27.28 18.23 -17.59
CA CYS A 271 28.59 18.63 -17.10
C CYS A 271 28.46 19.88 -16.22
N GLN A 272 29.42 20.10 -15.32
CA GLN A 272 29.43 21.27 -14.46
C GLN A 272 29.76 22.53 -15.27
N ILE A 273 28.98 23.59 -15.06
CA ILE A 273 29.11 24.87 -15.77
C ILE A 273 29.38 25.97 -14.74
N GLU A 274 30.63 26.46 -14.70
CA GLU A 274 31.01 27.57 -13.82
C GLU A 274 30.72 28.91 -14.48
N GLU A 275 31.35 29.18 -15.62
CA GLU A 275 31.10 30.37 -16.45
C GLU A 275 31.09 29.96 -17.94
N ILE A 276 29.93 30.09 -18.59
CA ILE A 276 29.82 29.88 -20.04
C ILE A 276 29.22 31.12 -20.68
N ASP A 277 29.91 31.62 -21.70
CA ASP A 277 29.37 32.66 -22.56
C ASP A 277 28.28 32.08 -23.48
N ILE A 278 27.05 32.26 -23.04
CA ILE A 278 25.84 31.86 -23.76
C ILE A 278 25.38 32.91 -24.79
N SER A 279 26.12 34.00 -25.00
CA SER A 279 25.73 35.07 -25.94
C SER A 279 25.56 34.51 -27.36
N LYS A 280 26.43 33.59 -27.76
CA LYS A 280 26.35 32.95 -29.07
C LYS A 280 25.12 32.04 -29.19
N ALA A 281 24.82 31.31 -28.12
CA ALA A 281 23.63 30.46 -28.06
C ALA A 281 22.34 31.26 -28.24
N LYS A 282 22.23 32.42 -27.57
CA LYS A 282 21.10 33.35 -27.75
C LYS A 282 20.99 33.85 -29.18
N SER A 283 22.12 34.24 -29.81
CA SER A 283 22.12 34.71 -31.20
C SER A 283 21.70 33.64 -32.22
N ASN A 284 21.87 32.35 -31.88
CA ASN A 284 21.48 31.21 -32.71
C ASN A 284 20.14 30.60 -32.25
N ASN A 285 19.39 31.30 -31.41
CA ASN A 285 18.11 30.92 -30.82
C ASN A 285 18.13 29.57 -30.06
N HIS A 286 19.28 29.11 -29.58
CA HIS A 286 19.33 27.85 -28.81
C HIS A 286 18.55 27.96 -27.51
N ILE A 287 17.93 26.85 -27.10
CA ILE A 287 17.35 26.69 -25.76
C ILE A 287 18.37 25.92 -24.93
N ILE A 288 18.85 26.51 -23.84
CA ILE A 288 19.79 25.85 -22.94
C ILE A 288 19.12 25.69 -21.58
N ILE A 289 18.99 24.44 -21.14
CA ILE A 289 18.48 24.11 -19.80
C ILE A 289 19.67 23.61 -19.00
N VAL A 290 20.17 24.43 -18.08
CA VAL A 290 21.32 24.09 -17.24
C VAL A 290 20.83 23.47 -15.94
N PRO A 291 21.09 22.18 -15.69
CA PRO A 291 20.85 21.59 -14.38
C PRO A 291 21.68 22.31 -13.33
N ALA A 292 21.02 22.71 -12.26
CA ALA A 292 21.65 23.32 -11.11
C ALA A 292 21.29 22.51 -9.87
N THR A 293 22.30 21.93 -9.26
CA THR A 293 22.11 21.13 -8.04
C THR A 293 21.87 22.06 -6.85
N ILE A 294 21.46 21.51 -5.72
CA ILE A 294 21.10 22.25 -4.50
C ILE A 294 22.17 23.26 -4.06
N ASN A 295 23.44 23.02 -4.42
CA ASN A 295 24.61 23.79 -4.00
C ASN A 295 25.09 24.81 -5.04
N SER A 296 24.37 25.01 -6.13
CA SER A 296 24.74 26.04 -7.09
C SER A 296 24.59 27.43 -6.44
N SER A 297 25.63 28.26 -6.57
CA SER A 297 25.69 29.62 -6.00
C SER A 297 24.72 30.62 -6.68
N LYS A 298 24.02 30.19 -7.73
CA LYS A 298 23.03 31.01 -8.43
C LYS A 298 21.78 31.17 -7.57
N LYS A 299 21.26 32.40 -7.53
CA LYS A 299 20.07 32.76 -6.74
C LYS A 299 18.77 32.77 -7.54
N ASN A 300 18.85 32.83 -8.87
CA ASN A 300 17.69 32.92 -9.75
C ASN A 300 17.54 31.62 -10.53
N TYR A 301 16.65 30.75 -10.06
CA TYR A 301 16.21 29.54 -10.77
C TYR A 301 14.83 29.82 -11.33
N GLU A 302 14.63 29.63 -12.63
CA GLU A 302 13.32 29.84 -13.26
C GLU A 302 12.44 28.58 -13.11
N ILE A 303 13.06 27.41 -13.00
CA ILE A 303 12.38 26.14 -12.74
C ILE A 303 12.99 25.49 -11.51
N VAL A 304 12.17 25.11 -10.54
CA VAL A 304 12.59 24.40 -9.32
C VAL A 304 11.78 23.12 -9.20
N LEU A 305 12.48 21.99 -9.09
CA LEU A 305 11.83 20.69 -8.93
C LEU A 305 11.62 20.39 -7.43
N PRO A 306 10.36 20.35 -6.94
CA PRO A 306 10.08 19.91 -5.58
C PRO A 306 10.24 18.39 -5.44
N ILE A 307 10.22 17.86 -4.22
CA ILE A 307 10.15 16.42 -3.98
C ILE A 307 8.86 15.87 -4.62
N ILE A 308 8.96 14.72 -5.30
CA ILE A 308 7.81 14.07 -5.94
C ILE A 308 6.71 13.79 -4.91
N GLU A 309 5.46 14.06 -5.25
CA GLU A 309 4.34 13.82 -4.36
C GLU A 309 4.11 12.32 -4.07
N PHE A 310 3.51 12.03 -2.92
CA PHE A 310 3.35 10.65 -2.47
C PHE A 310 2.47 9.83 -3.41
N ALA A 311 1.28 10.32 -3.77
CA ALA A 311 0.34 9.56 -4.59
C ALA A 311 0.87 9.29 -6.02
N PRO A 312 1.38 10.28 -6.77
CA PRO A 312 1.93 10.03 -8.10
C PRO A 312 3.14 9.09 -8.10
N PHE A 313 3.99 9.15 -7.06
CA PHE A 313 5.11 8.22 -6.91
C PHE A 313 4.63 6.78 -6.76
N ILE A 314 3.64 6.54 -5.89
CA ILE A 314 3.06 5.20 -5.68
C ILE A 314 2.40 4.67 -6.95
N GLU A 315 1.61 5.48 -7.65
CA GLU A 315 0.94 5.06 -8.89
C GLU A 315 1.94 4.76 -10.01
N SER A 316 3.04 5.51 -10.08
CA SER A 316 4.11 5.25 -11.04
C SER A 316 4.84 3.93 -10.76
N LEU A 317 5.11 3.60 -9.49
CA LEU A 317 5.67 2.30 -9.12
C LEU A 317 4.70 1.14 -9.41
N LYS A 318 3.38 1.34 -9.23
CA LYS A 318 2.37 0.35 -9.62
C LYS A 318 2.34 0.09 -11.12
N LYS A 319 2.48 1.14 -11.95
CA LYS A 319 2.63 1.00 -13.41
C LYS A 319 3.87 0.18 -13.79
N MET A 320 4.92 0.20 -12.97
CA MET A 320 6.12 -0.64 -13.12
C MET A 320 5.90 -2.11 -12.67
N GLY A 321 4.68 -2.48 -12.24
CA GLY A 321 4.37 -3.81 -11.72
C GLY A 321 4.70 -4.03 -10.24
N ILE A 322 4.97 -2.96 -9.47
CA ILE A 322 5.30 -3.05 -8.05
C ILE A 322 4.02 -2.92 -7.19
N GLY A 323 3.75 -3.92 -6.35
CA GLY A 323 2.57 -3.96 -5.46
C GLY A 323 2.45 -2.78 -4.50
N ASN A 324 1.25 -2.54 -3.97
CA ASN A 324 0.94 -1.33 -3.19
C ASN A 324 1.80 -1.20 -1.93
N GLU A 325 1.92 -2.28 -1.15
CA GLU A 325 2.72 -2.26 0.08
C GLU A 325 4.20 -2.01 -0.19
N LYS A 326 4.75 -2.67 -1.21
CA LYS A 326 6.16 -2.48 -1.60
C LYS A 326 6.41 -1.06 -2.10
N SER A 327 5.48 -0.47 -2.85
CA SER A 327 5.55 0.93 -3.27
C SER A 327 5.58 1.90 -2.10
N ARG A 328 4.77 1.67 -1.06
CA ARG A 328 4.76 2.49 0.18
C ARG A 328 6.09 2.44 0.92
N GLN A 329 6.68 1.24 1.00
CA GLN A 329 8.00 1.08 1.59
C GLN A 329 9.10 1.75 0.78
N LEU A 330 9.11 1.58 -0.55
CA LEU A 330 10.05 2.27 -1.43
C LEU A 330 9.95 3.79 -1.27
N SER A 331 8.75 4.35 -1.16
CA SER A 331 8.53 5.77 -0.90
C SER A 331 9.22 6.24 0.39
N LYS A 332 9.07 5.48 1.48
CA LYS A 332 9.71 5.75 2.78
C LYS A 332 11.23 5.58 2.71
N ASN A 333 11.71 4.46 2.19
CA ASN A 333 13.11 4.04 2.23
C ASN A 333 14.02 4.80 1.25
N THR A 334 13.44 5.38 0.20
CA THR A 334 14.17 6.20 -0.78
C THR A 334 13.95 7.69 -0.56
N ALA A 335 13.08 8.08 0.38
CA ALA A 335 12.55 9.43 0.53
C ALA A 335 12.01 10.04 -0.77
N ARG A 336 11.57 9.18 -1.72
CA ARG A 336 11.17 9.53 -3.10
C ARG A 336 12.27 10.20 -3.93
N ASN A 337 13.53 9.98 -3.58
CA ASN A 337 14.69 10.37 -4.39
C ASN A 337 14.88 9.34 -5.51
N ILE A 338 14.88 9.79 -6.76
CA ILE A 338 14.90 8.90 -7.93
C ILE A 338 16.24 8.19 -8.11
N SER A 339 17.37 8.86 -7.85
CA SER A 339 18.68 8.20 -7.87
C SER A 339 18.74 7.06 -6.85
N VAL A 340 18.28 7.32 -5.62
CA VAL A 340 18.22 6.30 -4.54
C VAL A 340 17.26 5.17 -4.90
N LEU A 341 16.09 5.47 -5.48
CA LEU A 341 15.14 4.47 -5.96
C LEU A 341 15.78 3.56 -7.01
N ARG A 342 16.44 4.13 -8.02
CA ARG A 342 17.09 3.36 -9.09
C ARG A 342 18.17 2.43 -8.55
N ARG A 343 19.00 2.90 -7.60
CA ARG A 343 19.99 2.04 -6.92
C ARG A 343 19.33 0.96 -6.07
N THR A 344 18.28 1.30 -5.31
CA THR A 344 17.52 0.34 -4.49
C THR A 344 16.88 -0.77 -5.35
N LEU A 345 16.44 -0.44 -6.56
CA LEU A 345 15.89 -1.40 -7.53
C LEU A 345 16.96 -2.13 -8.35
N LYS A 346 18.26 -1.90 -8.08
CA LYS A 346 19.42 -2.45 -8.82
C LYS A 346 19.35 -2.13 -10.32
N VAL A 347 18.85 -0.94 -10.67
CA VAL A 347 18.75 -0.40 -12.03
C VAL A 347 19.98 0.43 -12.41
N SER A 348 20.71 0.91 -11.41
CA SER A 348 21.94 1.69 -11.58
C SER A 348 22.89 1.35 -10.44
N ASP A 349 24.17 1.20 -10.77
CA ASP A 349 25.26 1.03 -9.83
C ASP A 349 26.13 2.30 -9.74
N THR A 350 25.59 3.45 -10.17
CA THR A 350 26.33 4.71 -10.21
C THR A 350 26.72 5.11 -8.79
N GLU A 351 28.03 5.25 -8.57
CA GLU A 351 28.59 5.71 -7.31
C GLU A 351 28.10 7.13 -7.01
N PRO A 352 27.50 7.38 -5.84
CA PRO A 352 26.97 8.70 -5.54
C PRO A 352 28.07 9.68 -5.13
N ASN A 353 27.87 10.96 -5.44
CA ASN A 353 28.89 12.00 -5.27
C ASN A 353 29.41 12.07 -3.82
N TRP A 354 28.51 12.07 -2.82
CA TRP A 354 28.88 12.12 -1.41
C TRP A 354 29.89 11.04 -0.98
N TYR A 355 29.81 9.85 -1.58
CA TYR A 355 30.72 8.76 -1.27
C TYR A 355 32.11 9.00 -1.83
N SER A 356 32.20 9.48 -3.07
CA SER A 356 33.47 9.81 -3.72
C SER A 356 34.17 11.00 -3.05
N ALA A 357 33.42 12.07 -2.74
CA ALA A 357 33.91 13.35 -2.25
C ALA A 357 34.25 13.39 -0.76
N THR A 358 33.80 12.41 0.03
CA THR A 358 33.99 12.40 1.48
C THR A 358 35.00 11.33 1.94
N LYS A 359 35.70 11.60 3.05
CA LYS A 359 36.53 10.61 3.73
C LYS A 359 35.64 9.54 4.36
N LYS A 360 35.91 8.27 4.08
CA LYS A 360 35.02 7.15 4.44
C LYS A 360 34.90 7.01 5.96
N SER A 361 36.02 7.17 6.68
CA SER A 361 36.04 7.10 8.15
C SER A 361 35.17 8.15 8.84
N SER A 362 34.92 9.33 8.24
CA SER A 362 34.06 10.34 8.85
C SER A 362 32.57 10.06 8.68
N LEU A 363 32.19 9.12 7.82
CA LEU A 363 30.80 8.73 7.59
C LEU A 363 30.34 7.59 8.50
N ILE A 364 31.28 6.78 9.00
CA ILE A 364 30.98 5.60 9.84
C ILE A 364 30.13 5.94 11.08
N PRO A 365 30.40 7.03 11.85
CA PRO A 365 29.57 7.32 13.01
C PRO A 365 28.13 7.65 12.63
N MET A 366 27.92 8.42 11.55
CA MET A 366 26.58 8.72 11.05
C MET A 366 25.87 7.46 10.51
N LEU A 367 26.63 6.56 9.87
CA LEU A 367 26.11 5.29 9.36
C LEU A 367 25.61 4.37 10.48
N LEU A 368 26.38 4.27 11.57
CA LEU A 368 26.09 3.40 12.71
C LEU A 368 25.03 3.96 13.64
N LEU A 369 25.01 5.28 13.86
CA LEU A 369 23.98 5.92 14.67
C LEU A 369 22.67 6.12 13.90
N SER A 370 22.74 6.24 12.57
CA SER A 370 21.64 6.46 11.63
C SER A 370 20.87 7.78 11.79
N ARG A 371 20.66 8.23 13.03
CA ARG A 371 20.07 9.53 13.39
C ARG A 371 20.38 9.88 14.84
N PHE A 372 20.42 11.17 15.17
CA PHE A 372 20.57 11.67 16.54
C PHE A 372 20.13 13.14 16.64
N LYS A 373 19.88 13.61 17.87
CA LYS A 373 19.40 14.97 18.13
C LYS A 373 20.56 15.89 18.52
N SER A 374 20.82 16.93 17.71
CA SER A 374 21.94 17.86 17.91
C SER A 374 21.81 18.72 19.17
N THR A 375 20.61 18.83 19.74
CA THR A 375 20.35 19.61 20.97
C THR A 375 20.45 18.76 22.25
N ASN A 376 20.51 17.43 22.16
CA ASN A 376 20.63 16.56 23.33
C ASN A 376 22.11 16.34 23.68
N GLN A 377 22.50 16.66 24.92
CA GLN A 377 23.90 16.55 25.36
C GLN A 377 24.42 15.11 25.38
N TYR A 378 23.59 14.13 25.77
CA TYR A 378 24.00 12.73 25.85
C TYR A 378 24.11 12.08 24.47
N ASP A 379 23.31 12.53 23.50
CA ASP A 379 23.48 12.15 22.11
C ASP A 379 24.83 12.64 21.56
N LYS A 380 25.23 13.88 21.88
CA LYS A 380 26.53 14.42 21.50
C LYS A 380 27.66 13.56 22.05
N GLU A 381 27.61 13.16 23.33
CA GLU A 381 28.63 12.29 23.93
C GLU A 381 28.77 10.95 23.21
N VAL A 382 27.65 10.37 22.73
CA VAL A 382 27.65 9.13 21.94
C VAL A 382 28.32 9.35 20.58
N VAL A 383 28.00 10.47 19.91
CA VAL A 383 28.64 10.88 18.65
C VAL A 383 30.14 11.10 18.85
N GLU A 384 30.56 11.77 19.92
CA GLU A 384 31.96 12.03 20.24
C GLU A 384 32.74 10.72 20.48
N LYS A 385 32.16 9.79 21.24
CA LYS A 385 32.78 8.47 21.49
C LYS A 385 33.00 7.70 20.19
N LEU A 386 32.01 7.70 19.28
CA LEU A 386 32.09 6.92 18.05
C LEU A 386 32.91 7.59 16.94
N SER A 387 32.89 8.93 16.87
CA SER A 387 33.65 9.70 15.89
C SER A 387 35.11 9.95 16.30
N GLU A 388 35.45 9.72 17.57
CA GLU A 388 36.75 10.06 18.18
C GLU A 388 37.09 11.57 18.01
N LYS A 389 36.07 12.42 17.92
CA LYS A 389 36.17 13.89 17.74
C LYS A 389 35.23 14.61 18.70
N LYS A 390 35.49 15.90 18.93
CA LYS A 390 34.51 16.78 19.58
C LYS A 390 33.29 16.97 18.69
N TYR A 391 32.12 17.13 19.30
CA TYR A 391 30.86 17.23 18.58
C TYR A 391 30.85 18.38 17.57
N ASP A 392 31.31 19.56 17.95
CA ASP A 392 31.34 20.74 17.07
C ASP A 392 32.26 20.55 15.83
N GLU A 393 33.32 19.74 15.96
CA GLU A 393 34.20 19.41 14.84
C GLU A 393 33.56 18.39 13.90
N TYR A 394 32.85 17.42 14.48
CA TYR A 394 32.09 16.44 13.70
C TYR A 394 30.89 17.09 12.99
N GLU A 395 30.18 17.99 13.65
CA GLU A 395 29.05 18.71 13.06
C GLU A 395 29.48 19.53 11.83
N LYS A 396 30.66 20.17 11.85
CA LYS A 396 31.20 20.84 10.65
C LYS A 396 31.36 19.87 9.47
N SER A 397 31.85 18.65 9.74
CA SER A 397 31.99 17.62 8.70
C SER A 397 30.61 17.19 8.15
N LEU A 398 29.58 17.12 9.00
CA LEU A 398 28.21 16.84 8.55
C LEU A 398 27.61 18.01 7.74
N ARG A 399 27.93 19.26 8.09
CA ARG A 399 27.49 20.44 7.32
C ARG A 399 28.12 20.48 5.92
N GLU A 400 29.39 20.11 5.81
CA GLU A 400 30.08 19.93 4.52
C GLU A 400 29.40 18.83 3.70
N LEU A 401 29.13 17.66 4.31
CA LEU A 401 28.43 16.55 3.66
C LEU A 401 27.01 16.93 3.21
N LEU A 402 26.28 17.69 4.03
CA LEU A 402 24.94 18.19 3.69
C LEU A 402 24.96 19.13 2.47
N SER A 403 26.11 19.76 2.20
CA SER A 403 26.34 20.64 1.05
C SER A 403 26.87 19.92 -0.20
N LEU A 404 26.87 18.59 -0.24
CA LEU A 404 27.24 17.82 -1.44
C LEU A 404 26.01 17.51 -2.30
N GLU A 405 26.20 17.34 -3.61
CA GLU A 405 25.19 16.74 -4.48
C GLU A 405 24.91 15.31 -4.00
N GLU A 406 23.66 14.86 -4.13
CA GLU A 406 23.25 13.51 -3.70
C GLU A 406 23.49 13.19 -2.22
N THR A 407 23.71 14.17 -1.34
CA THR A 407 24.00 13.94 0.09
C THR A 407 23.11 12.87 0.70
N ASN A 408 23.70 11.97 1.49
CA ASN A 408 23.00 10.85 2.10
C ASN A 408 22.40 11.17 3.48
N ILE A 409 22.47 12.44 3.91
CA ILE A 409 21.99 12.89 5.22
C ILE A 409 20.98 14.04 5.08
N LEU A 410 20.18 14.22 6.13
CA LEU A 410 19.27 15.36 6.30
C LEU A 410 19.46 15.95 7.70
N PHE A 411 19.20 17.26 7.78
CA PHE A 411 19.09 17.97 9.04
C PHE A 411 17.73 18.67 9.12
N VAL A 412 16.84 18.15 9.97
CA VAL A 412 15.46 18.67 10.14
C VAL A 412 15.12 18.67 11.62
N ASN A 413 14.57 19.78 12.14
CA ASN A 413 14.16 19.91 13.55
C ASN A 413 15.25 19.47 14.53
N ASP A 414 16.46 20.02 14.36
CA ASP A 414 17.64 19.68 15.18
C ASP A 414 18.02 18.20 15.19
N THR A 415 17.60 17.44 14.17
CA THR A 415 17.88 16.01 14.04
C THR A 415 18.70 15.76 12.79
N TRP A 416 19.88 15.17 12.97
CA TRP A 416 20.64 14.57 11.88
C TRP A 416 20.07 13.18 11.60
N ARG A 417 19.87 12.82 10.32
CA ARG A 417 19.39 11.48 9.92
C ARG A 417 19.93 11.07 8.56
N LEU A 418 20.09 9.77 8.32
CA LEU A 418 20.30 9.22 6.97
C LEU A 418 19.03 9.40 6.12
N ILE A 419 19.21 9.62 4.82
CA ILE A 419 18.10 9.62 3.84
C ILE A 419 17.61 8.20 3.61
N SER A 420 18.53 7.31 3.24
CA SER A 420 18.27 5.90 2.99
C SER A 420 19.36 5.06 3.65
N HIS A 421 18.92 4.16 4.54
CA HIS A 421 19.82 3.23 5.21
C HIS A 421 20.42 2.26 4.20
N THR A 422 19.59 1.60 3.39
CA THR A 422 20.05 0.60 2.42
C THR A 422 21.02 1.19 1.40
N ASP A 423 20.77 2.40 0.89
CA ASP A 423 21.66 3.07 -0.06
C ASP A 423 23.00 3.47 0.58
N SER A 424 22.98 4.03 1.79
CA SER A 424 24.22 4.42 2.49
C SER A 424 25.07 3.19 2.83
N TRP A 425 24.42 2.12 3.32
CA TRP A 425 25.08 0.89 3.72
C TRP A 425 25.65 0.12 2.51
N LEU A 426 24.96 0.13 1.36
CA LEU A 426 25.45 -0.50 0.12
C LEU A 426 26.88 -0.06 -0.24
N PHE A 427 27.23 1.22 -0.05
CA PHE A 427 28.56 1.74 -0.36
C PHE A 427 29.54 1.72 0.82
N MET A 428 29.03 1.91 2.04
CA MET A 428 29.86 2.14 3.23
C MET A 428 30.15 0.89 4.07
N ALA A 429 29.33 -0.16 3.99
CA ALA A 429 29.44 -1.33 4.86
C ALA A 429 30.82 -2.01 4.80
N LYS A 430 31.42 -2.11 3.61
CA LYS A 430 32.78 -2.66 3.41
C LYS A 430 33.91 -1.90 4.11
N HIS A 431 33.64 -0.69 4.60
CA HIS A 431 34.61 0.13 5.34
C HIS A 431 34.48 0.00 6.86
N ILE A 432 33.48 -0.74 7.35
CA ILE A 432 33.28 -1.00 8.78
C ILE A 432 34.32 -2.00 9.27
N THR A 433 35.01 -1.66 10.36
CA THR A 433 36.00 -2.52 11.00
C THR A 433 35.43 -3.25 12.22
N ALA A 434 36.14 -4.30 12.68
CA ALA A 434 35.78 -4.99 13.92
C ALA A 434 35.80 -4.05 15.15
N LYS A 435 36.72 -3.07 15.17
CA LYS A 435 36.80 -2.05 16.24
C LYS A 435 35.56 -1.14 16.23
N ASP A 436 35.08 -0.75 15.06
CA ASP A 436 33.86 0.06 14.93
C ASP A 436 32.63 -0.68 15.48
N LEU A 437 32.53 -1.99 15.17
CA LEU A 437 31.45 -2.83 15.69
C LEU A 437 31.58 -3.02 17.21
N GLU A 438 32.77 -3.27 17.75
CA GLU A 438 32.97 -3.37 19.20
C GLU A 438 32.53 -2.09 19.93
N GLY A 439 32.95 -0.92 19.42
CA GLY A 439 32.51 0.37 19.96
C GLY A 439 31.00 0.60 19.84
N PHE A 440 30.41 0.19 18.71
CA PHE A 440 28.96 0.25 18.51
C PHE A 440 28.20 -0.68 19.45
N LYS A 441 28.67 -1.91 19.69
CA LYS A 441 28.05 -2.87 20.63
C LYS A 441 27.92 -2.26 22.02
N GLU A 442 29.02 -1.73 22.56
CA GLU A 442 29.01 -1.10 23.90
C GLU A 442 27.99 0.04 23.98
N LEU A 443 27.96 0.89 22.95
CA LEU A 443 27.04 2.02 22.86
C LEU A 443 25.58 1.57 22.74
N ALA A 444 25.31 0.59 21.89
CA ALA A 444 23.97 0.06 21.68
C ALA A 444 23.39 -0.51 22.98
N ILE A 445 24.16 -1.32 23.70
CA ILE A 445 23.74 -1.88 24.99
C ILE A 445 23.50 -0.75 26.01
N LYS A 446 24.43 0.21 26.12
CA LYS A 446 24.31 1.32 27.06
C LYS A 446 23.07 2.19 26.81
N VAL A 447 22.82 2.55 25.55
CA VAL A 447 21.75 3.48 25.16
C VAL A 447 20.38 2.80 25.20
N LEU A 448 20.27 1.57 24.69
CA LEU A 448 19.00 0.86 24.60
C LEU A 448 18.59 0.24 25.94
N SER A 449 19.53 -0.11 26.83
CA SER A 449 19.21 -0.61 28.18
C SER A 449 18.90 0.51 29.18
N GLU A 450 18.78 1.76 28.73
CA GLU A 450 18.44 2.88 29.60
C GLU A 450 17.04 2.71 30.22
N HIS A 451 16.99 2.74 31.55
CA HIS A 451 15.75 2.84 32.31
C HIS A 451 15.06 4.19 32.06
N ASN A 452 13.78 4.17 31.70
CA ASN A 452 12.96 5.36 31.57
C ASN A 452 12.53 5.85 32.98
N PRO A 453 13.03 7.00 33.46
CA PRO A 453 12.73 7.48 34.81
C PRO A 453 11.23 7.76 35.04
N ALA A 454 10.44 7.94 33.99
CA ALA A 454 9.00 8.06 34.10
C ALA A 454 8.35 6.83 34.76
N LEU A 455 8.93 5.63 34.61
CA LEU A 455 8.40 4.41 35.21
C LEU A 455 8.56 4.36 36.74
N ASP A 456 9.38 5.25 37.32
CA ASP A 456 9.51 5.40 38.78
C ASP A 456 8.39 6.27 39.38
N LEU A 457 7.64 6.98 38.53
CA LEU A 457 6.43 7.71 38.92
C LEU A 457 5.22 6.77 38.99
N LYS A 458 4.22 7.16 39.78
CA LYS A 458 2.94 6.46 39.82
C LYS A 458 2.26 6.51 38.45
N PRO A 459 1.50 5.47 38.03
CA PRO A 459 0.88 5.40 36.71
C PRO A 459 0.11 6.67 36.31
N GLU A 460 -0.59 7.31 37.25
CA GLU A 460 -1.40 8.50 37.00
C GLU A 460 -0.56 9.78 36.83
N GLU A 461 0.72 9.77 37.22
CA GLU A 461 1.62 10.93 37.17
C GLU A 461 2.57 10.88 35.96
N ARG A 462 2.66 9.74 35.26
CA ARG A 462 3.62 9.53 34.16
C ARG A 462 3.43 10.46 32.97
N TYR A 463 2.20 10.89 32.69
CA TYR A 463 1.93 11.88 31.64
C TYR A 463 2.58 13.25 31.93
N MET A 464 2.92 13.53 33.19
CA MET A 464 3.63 14.74 33.65
C MET A 464 5.13 14.52 33.85
N ALA A 465 5.72 13.42 33.36
CA ALA A 465 7.12 13.09 33.62
C ALA A 465 8.11 14.23 33.30
N ALA A 466 7.85 15.03 32.26
CA ALA A 466 8.67 16.20 31.93
C ALA A 466 8.67 17.26 33.04
N ILE A 467 7.53 17.49 33.70
CA ILE A 467 7.39 18.42 34.83
C ILE A 467 8.21 17.91 36.03
N HIS A 468 8.19 16.60 36.25
CA HIS A 468 8.99 15.93 37.28
C HIS A 468 10.48 15.78 36.93
N LYS A 469 10.90 16.26 35.74
CA LYS A 469 12.26 16.03 35.19
C LYS A 469 12.64 14.55 35.09
N ALA A 470 11.64 13.67 35.04
CA ALA A 470 11.79 12.23 34.91
C ALA A 470 11.85 11.83 33.42
N VAL A 471 12.79 12.42 32.68
CA VAL A 471 12.96 12.20 31.24
C VAL A 471 14.21 11.36 30.96
N PRO A 472 14.19 10.49 29.93
CA PRO A 472 15.38 9.77 29.50
C PRO A 472 16.53 10.70 29.12
N LYS A 473 17.77 10.26 29.34
CA LYS A 473 19.00 10.96 28.95
C LYS A 473 19.15 10.97 27.42
N TYR A 474 19.02 9.80 26.80
CA TYR A 474 19.19 9.64 25.36
C TYR A 474 17.89 9.96 24.61
N SER A 475 18.03 10.60 23.45
CA SER A 475 16.87 10.95 22.63
C SER A 475 16.17 9.72 22.04
N PRO A 476 14.85 9.79 21.79
CA PRO A 476 14.14 8.76 21.02
C PRO A 476 14.75 8.56 19.62
N GLU A 477 15.23 9.63 19.00
CA GLU A 477 15.87 9.59 17.68
C GLU A 477 17.10 8.69 17.72
N LEU A 478 18.03 8.89 18.66
CA LEU A 478 19.23 8.07 18.79
C LEU A 478 18.89 6.59 19.05
N LYS A 479 17.95 6.31 19.97
CA LYS A 479 17.52 4.93 20.27
C LYS A 479 16.95 4.25 19.02
N GLN A 480 16.12 4.97 18.27
CA GLN A 480 15.58 4.47 17.00
C GLN A 480 16.68 4.20 15.97
N GLY A 481 17.65 5.12 15.82
CA GLY A 481 18.73 4.98 14.86
C GLY A 481 19.63 3.77 15.14
N ILE A 482 19.99 3.55 16.40
CA ILE A 482 20.74 2.36 16.83
C ILE A 482 19.94 1.08 16.52
N ALA A 483 18.64 1.07 16.82
CA ALA A 483 17.79 -0.09 16.55
C ALA A 483 17.66 -0.36 15.04
N GLU A 484 17.55 0.68 14.20
CA GLU A 484 17.56 0.56 12.73
C GLU A 484 18.89 -0.01 12.22
N THR A 485 20.02 0.45 12.75
CA THR A 485 21.34 -0.10 12.42
C THR A 485 21.46 -1.58 12.76
N LEU A 486 20.94 -2.02 13.91
CA LEU A 486 20.93 -3.44 14.28
C LEU A 486 20.15 -4.29 13.26
N ILE A 487 19.04 -3.77 12.73
CA ILE A 487 18.28 -4.44 11.66
C ILE A 487 19.13 -4.53 10.40
N ILE A 488 19.70 -3.41 9.94
CA ILE A 488 20.49 -3.40 8.69
C ILE A 488 21.70 -4.34 8.79
N LEU A 489 22.41 -4.34 9.91
CA LEU A 489 23.52 -5.27 10.16
C LEU A 489 23.05 -6.72 10.08
N SER A 490 21.92 -7.05 10.71
CA SER A 490 21.43 -8.43 10.74
C SER A 490 20.89 -8.91 9.39
N VAL A 491 20.29 -8.02 8.60
CA VAL A 491 19.61 -8.39 7.34
C VAL A 491 20.55 -8.27 6.13
N TYR A 492 21.32 -7.19 6.07
CA TYR A 492 22.10 -6.81 4.89
C TYR A 492 23.60 -6.68 5.16
N GLY A 493 24.06 -6.81 6.42
CA GLY A 493 25.46 -6.57 6.77
C GLY A 493 26.44 -7.39 5.92
N GLU A 494 26.22 -8.70 5.83
CA GLU A 494 27.05 -9.59 5.01
C GLU A 494 26.89 -9.33 3.49
N GLU A 495 25.66 -9.10 2.99
CA GLU A 495 25.40 -8.76 1.57
C GLU A 495 26.13 -7.49 1.15
N PHE A 496 26.16 -6.47 2.02
CA PHE A 496 26.82 -5.19 1.75
C PHE A 496 28.33 -5.20 2.07
N GLY A 497 28.89 -6.32 2.52
CA GLY A 497 30.33 -6.52 2.63
C GLY A 497 30.93 -6.25 4.01
N VAL A 498 30.16 -6.33 5.09
CA VAL A 498 30.72 -6.34 6.46
C VAL A 498 31.43 -7.69 6.69
N HIS A 499 32.76 -7.71 6.55
CA HIS A 499 33.58 -8.91 6.70
C HIS A 499 34.51 -8.80 7.91
N CYS A 500 33.96 -8.99 9.11
CA CYS A 500 34.71 -8.90 10.37
C CYS A 500 35.07 -10.26 10.99
N GLY A 501 34.97 -11.36 10.23
CA GLY A 501 35.32 -12.71 10.70
C GLY A 501 34.27 -13.40 11.56
N PHE A 502 33.06 -12.84 11.65
CA PHE A 502 31.90 -13.41 12.33
C PHE A 502 30.61 -13.06 11.57
N SER A 503 29.54 -13.80 11.85
CA SER A 503 28.24 -13.51 11.24
C SER A 503 27.60 -12.27 11.86
N THR A 504 27.11 -11.35 11.02
CA THR A 504 26.49 -10.10 11.49
C THR A 504 25.16 -10.36 12.20
N GLU A 505 24.40 -11.38 11.79
CA GLU A 505 23.18 -11.80 12.47
C GLU A 505 23.47 -12.35 13.88
N LEU A 506 24.48 -13.22 14.03
CA LEU A 506 24.86 -13.72 15.36
C LEU A 506 25.38 -12.62 16.27
N TYR A 507 26.12 -11.65 15.72
CA TYR A 507 26.57 -10.47 16.44
C TYR A 507 25.39 -9.65 16.97
N VAL A 508 24.40 -9.33 16.12
CA VAL A 508 23.17 -8.61 16.53
C VAL A 508 22.37 -9.41 17.55
N ASN A 509 22.21 -10.71 17.34
CA ASN A 509 21.54 -11.61 18.28
C ASN A 509 22.18 -11.54 19.68
N SER A 510 23.51 -11.44 19.77
CA SER A 510 24.19 -11.30 21.06
C SER A 510 23.85 -9.99 21.78
N ILE A 511 23.75 -8.88 21.04
CA ILE A 511 23.42 -7.56 21.57
C ILE A 511 21.99 -7.53 22.07
N VAL A 512 21.04 -7.97 21.24
CA VAL A 512 19.62 -7.99 21.62
C VAL A 512 19.40 -8.91 22.81
N ARG A 513 20.05 -10.08 22.84
CA ARG A 513 19.99 -11.01 23.99
C ARG A 513 20.51 -10.34 25.26
N GLU A 514 21.63 -9.63 25.18
CA GLU A 514 22.24 -8.94 26.34
C GLU A 514 21.34 -7.80 26.87
N ILE A 515 20.73 -7.01 25.98
CA ILE A 515 19.78 -5.94 26.35
C ILE A 515 18.55 -6.52 27.07
N LEU A 516 17.99 -7.63 26.56
CA LEU A 516 16.73 -8.19 27.08
C LEU A 516 16.93 -9.05 28.34
N ARG A 517 17.96 -9.90 28.38
CA ARG A 517 18.22 -10.81 29.51
C ARG A 517 18.66 -10.09 30.77
N ASN A 518 19.46 -9.04 30.63
CA ASN A 518 19.92 -8.25 31.76
C ASN A 518 18.85 -7.25 32.23
N GLY A 519 17.80 -7.06 31.43
CA GLY A 519 16.70 -6.15 31.71
C GLY A 519 15.66 -6.75 32.65
N ASN A 520 15.12 -5.91 33.55
CA ASN A 520 13.94 -6.24 34.32
C ASN A 520 12.67 -5.78 33.58
N ALA A 521 11.50 -5.96 34.19
CA ALA A 521 10.21 -5.57 33.61
C ALA A 521 10.17 -4.09 33.14
N ASN A 522 10.80 -3.18 33.88
CA ASN A 522 10.88 -1.76 33.51
C ASN A 522 11.85 -1.50 32.36
N THR A 523 12.93 -2.28 32.22
CA THR A 523 13.80 -2.22 31.04
C THR A 523 13.00 -2.54 29.78
N TRP A 524 12.20 -3.61 29.80
CA TRP A 524 11.34 -3.96 28.67
C TRP A 524 10.30 -2.87 28.35
N ARG A 525 9.64 -2.30 29.38
CA ARG A 525 8.71 -1.18 29.18
C ARG A 525 9.40 0.08 28.66
N SER A 526 10.65 0.34 29.07
CA SER A 526 11.47 1.44 28.56
C SER A 526 11.82 1.27 27.08
N LEU A 527 11.88 0.02 26.60
CA LEU A 527 12.15 -0.33 25.21
C LEU A 527 10.90 -0.32 24.31
N SER A 528 9.71 -0.05 24.83
CA SER A 528 8.43 -0.26 24.13
C SER A 528 8.38 0.32 22.72
N SER A 529 8.89 1.54 22.51
CA SER A 529 8.94 2.19 21.19
C SER A 529 9.92 1.57 20.19
N ASN A 530 10.81 0.69 20.67
CA ASN A 530 11.84 -0.02 19.90
C ASN A 530 11.68 -1.56 19.91
N LEU A 531 10.75 -2.14 20.67
CA LEU A 531 10.56 -3.59 20.73
C LEU A 531 10.34 -4.21 19.35
N MET A 532 9.49 -3.59 18.51
CA MET A 532 9.27 -4.01 17.12
C MET A 532 10.58 -4.01 16.30
N ARG A 533 11.40 -2.96 16.43
CA ARG A 533 12.69 -2.86 15.71
C ARG A 533 13.67 -3.92 16.19
N LEU A 534 13.75 -4.16 17.49
CA LEU A 534 14.60 -5.22 18.05
C LEU A 534 14.08 -6.62 17.68
N GLY A 535 12.76 -6.79 17.61
CA GLY A 535 12.12 -8.02 17.15
C GLY A 535 12.38 -8.29 15.68
N GLU A 536 12.47 -7.25 14.86
CA GLU A 536 12.95 -7.39 13.49
C GLU A 536 14.45 -7.62 13.41
N ALA A 537 15.26 -6.99 14.25
CA ALA A 537 16.70 -7.19 14.25
C ALA A 537 17.06 -8.64 14.61
N ALA A 538 16.42 -9.22 15.63
CA ALA A 538 16.71 -10.54 16.16
C ALA A 538 15.43 -11.32 16.53
N PRO A 539 14.64 -11.80 15.55
CA PRO A 539 13.31 -12.39 15.79
C PRO A 539 13.34 -13.65 16.66
N SER A 540 14.33 -14.53 16.46
CA SER A 540 14.47 -15.77 17.25
C SER A 540 14.74 -15.46 18.73
N ILE A 541 15.66 -14.52 18.98
CA ILE A 541 16.00 -14.05 20.32
C ILE A 541 14.79 -13.38 20.96
N MET A 542 14.12 -12.48 20.25
CA MET A 542 12.93 -11.81 20.75
C MET A 542 11.86 -12.81 21.19
N LEU A 543 11.61 -13.88 20.41
CA LEU A 543 10.65 -14.91 20.80
C LEU A 543 11.10 -15.73 22.01
N GLU A 544 12.38 -16.07 22.13
CA GLU A 544 12.92 -16.76 23.32
C GLU A 544 12.74 -15.92 24.59
N GLU A 545 13.06 -14.64 24.50
CA GLU A 545 13.03 -13.74 25.65
C GLU A 545 11.59 -13.32 26.00
N ILE A 546 10.68 -13.18 25.02
CA ILE A 546 9.24 -13.00 25.30
C ILE A 546 8.63 -14.25 25.94
N ASP A 547 8.95 -15.45 25.45
CA ASP A 547 8.46 -16.71 26.06
C ASP A 547 8.91 -16.81 27.53
N SER A 548 10.16 -16.43 27.81
CA SER A 548 10.69 -16.34 29.17
C SER A 548 10.02 -15.25 30.02
N LEU A 549 9.76 -14.07 29.44
CA LEU A 549 9.02 -12.98 30.09
C LEU A 549 7.60 -13.43 30.47
N VAL A 550 6.88 -14.07 29.55
CA VAL A 550 5.53 -14.58 29.75
C VAL A 550 5.50 -15.69 30.80
N ALA A 551 6.55 -16.49 30.91
CA ALA A 551 6.68 -17.50 31.96
C ALA A 551 6.89 -16.89 33.38
N SER A 552 7.33 -15.64 33.47
CA SER A 552 7.67 -14.95 34.74
C SER A 552 6.59 -13.96 35.23
N ASP A 553 6.71 -13.52 36.49
CA ASP A 553 5.84 -12.48 37.07
C ASP A 553 6.08 -11.08 36.48
N ASN A 554 7.19 -10.88 35.75
CA ASN A 554 7.47 -9.60 35.08
C ASN A 554 6.40 -9.22 34.05
N LEU A 555 5.68 -10.22 33.49
CA LEU A 555 4.55 -9.99 32.59
C LEU A 555 3.47 -9.09 33.22
N LEU A 556 3.25 -9.18 34.54
CA LEU A 556 2.20 -8.40 35.22
C LEU A 556 2.37 -6.89 35.03
N SER A 557 3.60 -6.41 34.91
CA SER A 557 3.89 -4.99 34.65
C SER A 557 3.35 -4.49 33.29
N PHE A 558 3.13 -5.38 32.33
CA PHE A 558 2.57 -5.03 31.02
C PHE A 558 1.05 -4.88 31.06
N PHE A 559 0.39 -5.45 32.07
CA PHE A 559 -1.03 -5.31 32.33
C PHE A 559 -1.37 -4.10 33.21
N GLU A 560 -0.37 -3.42 33.78
CA GLU A 560 -0.57 -2.20 34.55
C GLU A 560 -1.22 -1.11 33.66
N VAL A 561 -2.36 -0.61 34.13
CA VAL A 561 -3.13 0.43 33.41
C VAL A 561 -2.67 1.80 33.86
N GLU A 562 -2.26 2.62 32.90
CA GLU A 562 -2.07 4.06 33.06
C GLU A 562 -3.40 4.75 32.78
N ASP A 563 -4.07 5.19 33.86
CA ASP A 563 -5.34 5.90 33.80
C ASP A 563 -5.09 7.42 33.87
N THR A 564 -5.24 8.09 32.74
CA THR A 564 -5.20 9.55 32.64
C THR A 564 -6.63 10.07 32.51
N MET A 565 -6.89 11.34 32.85
CA MET A 565 -8.23 11.93 32.70
C MET A 565 -8.86 11.78 31.29
N LEU A 566 -8.04 11.56 30.25
CA LEU A 566 -8.48 11.48 28.86
C LEU A 566 -8.35 10.09 28.22
N SER A 567 -7.59 9.16 28.84
CA SER A 567 -7.31 7.85 28.23
C SER A 567 -6.82 6.82 29.24
N LYS A 568 -7.12 5.54 28.97
CA LYS A 568 -6.55 4.39 29.69
C LYS A 568 -5.66 3.61 28.74
N ASN A 569 -4.42 3.33 29.14
CA ASN A 569 -3.46 2.62 28.30
C ASN A 569 -2.67 1.59 29.11
N SER A 570 -2.05 0.64 28.40
CA SER A 570 -1.11 -0.33 28.95
C SER A 570 0.08 -0.50 28.01
N TYR A 571 1.11 -1.23 28.44
CA TYR A 571 2.30 -1.50 27.61
C TYR A 571 2.17 -2.78 26.78
N LEU A 572 1.17 -3.62 27.05
CA LEU A 572 0.93 -4.87 26.33
C LEU A 572 0.87 -4.72 24.79
N PRO A 573 0.26 -3.67 24.21
CA PRO A 573 0.20 -3.52 22.75
C PRO A 573 1.59 -3.53 22.07
N TYR A 574 2.64 -3.04 22.73
CA TYR A 574 4.00 -3.06 22.17
C TYR A 574 4.57 -4.48 22.04
N LEU A 575 4.24 -5.38 22.98
CA LEU A 575 4.58 -6.80 22.86
C LEU A 575 3.76 -7.47 21.77
N LEU A 576 2.46 -7.16 21.69
CA LEU A 576 1.57 -7.74 20.68
C LEU A 576 1.97 -7.32 19.25
N TRP A 577 2.26 -6.04 19.00
CA TRP A 577 2.74 -5.59 17.69
C TRP A 577 4.08 -6.24 17.31
N THR A 578 4.94 -6.53 18.29
CA THR A 578 6.20 -7.26 18.06
C THR A 578 5.92 -8.72 17.68
N LEU A 579 4.99 -9.40 18.35
CA LEU A 579 4.56 -10.76 18.02
C LEU A 579 3.86 -10.83 16.66
N GLU A 580 3.00 -9.86 16.34
CA GLU A 580 2.35 -9.71 15.04
C GLU A 580 3.38 -9.61 13.91
N GLN A 581 4.39 -8.75 14.09
CA GLN A 581 5.47 -8.57 13.13
C GLN A 581 6.24 -9.87 12.87
N ILE A 582 6.50 -10.65 13.92
CA ILE A 582 7.20 -11.94 13.82
C ILE A 582 6.29 -13.05 13.26
N ALA A 583 4.96 -12.98 13.48
CA ALA A 583 3.98 -13.93 12.95
C ALA A 583 3.94 -13.98 11.42
N TRP A 584 4.41 -12.92 10.75
CA TRP A 584 4.54 -12.89 9.30
C TRP A 584 5.53 -13.93 8.75
N MET A 585 6.49 -14.38 9.56
CA MET A 585 7.46 -15.43 9.18
C MET A 585 6.86 -16.82 9.44
N PRO A 586 6.60 -17.66 8.41
CA PRO A 586 5.92 -18.95 8.57
C PRO A 586 6.55 -19.90 9.61
N GLU A 587 7.87 -19.90 9.72
CA GLU A 587 8.65 -20.69 10.66
C GLU A 587 8.38 -20.34 12.13
N ASN A 588 7.93 -19.11 12.40
CA ASN A 588 7.71 -18.60 13.75
C ASN A 588 6.24 -18.69 14.20
N LEU A 589 5.31 -18.93 13.26
CA LEU A 589 3.87 -18.83 13.50
C LEU A 589 3.39 -19.67 14.70
N SER A 590 3.84 -20.92 14.79
CA SER A 590 3.42 -21.82 15.88
C SER A 590 3.89 -21.31 17.25
N LYS A 591 5.15 -20.87 17.36
CA LYS A 591 5.70 -20.37 18.63
C LYS A 591 5.00 -19.08 19.05
N VAL A 592 4.82 -18.14 18.13
CA VAL A 592 4.07 -16.89 18.36
C VAL A 592 2.66 -17.19 18.87
N SER A 593 1.95 -18.12 18.23
CA SER A 593 0.57 -18.45 18.59
C SER A 593 0.45 -19.02 20.00
N LEU A 594 1.41 -19.87 20.40
CA LEU A 594 1.44 -20.44 21.76
C LEU A 594 1.74 -19.37 22.82
N ILE A 595 2.65 -18.43 22.54
CA ILE A 595 2.94 -17.29 23.42
C ILE A 595 1.67 -16.43 23.59
N ILE A 596 0.96 -16.14 22.49
CA ILE A 596 -0.29 -15.38 22.56
C ILE A 596 -1.35 -16.11 23.40
N CYS A 597 -1.45 -17.43 23.28
CA CYS A 597 -2.38 -18.22 24.12
C CYS A 597 -2.02 -18.13 25.61
N GLN A 598 -0.73 -18.20 25.96
CA GLN A 598 -0.28 -17.99 27.35
C GLN A 598 -0.60 -16.58 27.86
N LEU A 599 -0.50 -15.55 26.99
CA LEU A 599 -0.92 -14.19 27.32
C LEU A 599 -2.42 -14.10 27.60
N ILE A 600 -3.25 -14.84 26.84
CA ILE A 600 -4.70 -14.91 27.09
C ILE A 600 -4.99 -15.56 28.46
N GLU A 601 -4.31 -16.66 28.81
CA GLU A 601 -4.52 -17.35 30.09
C GLU A 601 -4.11 -16.51 31.31
N LYS A 602 -3.01 -15.76 31.20
CA LYS A 602 -2.45 -14.97 32.31
C LYS A 602 -3.00 -13.54 32.39
N GLY A 603 -3.60 -13.06 31.31
CA GLY A 603 -4.03 -11.68 31.20
C GLY A 603 -5.33 -11.36 31.96
N PRO A 604 -5.64 -10.06 32.14
CA PRO A 604 -6.90 -9.64 32.72
C PRO A 604 -8.08 -10.00 31.80
N LYS A 605 -9.28 -10.02 32.38
CA LYS A 605 -10.53 -10.22 31.61
C LYS A 605 -10.79 -9.06 30.64
N ASP A 606 -10.51 -7.84 31.09
CA ASP A 606 -10.74 -6.61 30.34
C ASP A 606 -9.43 -5.86 30.09
N TYR A 607 -9.26 -5.37 28.86
CA TYR A 607 -8.09 -4.60 28.44
C TYR A 607 -8.47 -3.15 28.14
N PRO A 608 -7.60 -2.17 28.47
CA PRO A 608 -7.87 -0.77 28.15
C PRO A 608 -7.68 -0.44 26.67
N ASN A 609 -6.90 -1.26 25.94
CA ASN A 609 -6.57 -1.06 24.53
C ASN A 609 -7.32 -2.05 23.63
N ALA A 610 -7.66 -1.64 22.40
CA ALA A 610 -8.32 -2.50 21.43
C ALA A 610 -7.44 -3.64 20.90
N ASN A 611 -6.11 -3.46 20.87
CA ASN A 611 -5.20 -4.54 20.51
C ASN A 611 -5.01 -5.49 21.69
N THR A 612 -5.77 -6.59 21.70
CA THR A 612 -5.74 -7.62 22.75
C THR A 612 -5.13 -8.91 22.24
N PRO A 613 -4.63 -9.81 23.10
CA PRO A 613 -4.09 -11.10 22.66
C PRO A 613 -5.05 -11.91 21.78
N LEU A 614 -6.35 -11.91 22.11
CA LEU A 614 -7.36 -12.58 21.29
C LEU A 614 -7.57 -11.88 19.93
N ALA A 615 -7.56 -10.55 19.90
CA ALA A 615 -7.68 -9.79 18.65
C ALA A 615 -6.48 -10.05 17.72
N THR A 616 -5.26 -10.08 18.28
CA THR A 616 -4.04 -10.46 17.56
C THR A 616 -4.16 -11.88 16.98
N LEU A 617 -4.60 -12.86 17.80
CA LEU A 617 -4.78 -14.24 17.36
C LEU A 617 -5.83 -14.35 16.23
N LYS A 618 -6.96 -13.67 16.38
CA LYS A 618 -8.00 -13.58 15.34
C LYS A 618 -7.43 -12.98 14.04
N SER A 619 -6.63 -11.92 14.15
CA SER A 619 -6.04 -11.23 12.99
C SER A 619 -5.09 -12.15 12.19
N ILE A 620 -4.24 -12.91 12.88
CA ILE A 620 -3.30 -13.86 12.26
C ILE A 620 -4.05 -14.96 11.48
N TYR A 621 -5.13 -15.52 12.05
CA TYR A 621 -5.80 -16.71 11.52
C TYR A 621 -7.04 -16.44 10.67
N ARG A 622 -7.44 -15.18 10.49
CA ARG A 622 -8.61 -14.75 9.72
C ARG A 622 -8.68 -15.48 8.36
N SER A 623 -9.86 -16.02 8.04
CA SER A 623 -10.05 -16.88 6.86
C SER A 623 -9.82 -16.15 5.54
N TRP A 624 -10.25 -14.90 5.45
CA TRP A 624 -10.25 -14.10 4.22
C TRP A 624 -9.09 -13.10 4.12
N TYR A 625 -8.38 -12.84 5.22
CA TYR A 625 -7.30 -11.84 5.27
C TYR A 625 -6.30 -12.09 6.42
N PRO A 626 -5.58 -13.22 6.37
CA PRO A 626 -4.64 -13.61 7.43
C PRO A 626 -3.44 -12.67 7.47
N GLN A 627 -3.07 -12.25 8.68
CA GLN A 627 -1.88 -11.41 8.89
C GLN A 627 -0.61 -12.25 9.04
N THR A 628 -0.31 -13.07 8.03
CA THR A 628 0.91 -13.90 7.96
C THR A 628 1.21 -14.34 6.52
N LEU A 629 2.48 -14.60 6.19
CA LEU A 629 2.87 -15.27 4.93
C LEU A 629 2.74 -16.80 5.01
N ALA A 630 2.34 -17.35 6.15
CA ALA A 630 2.20 -18.78 6.32
C ALA A 630 1.09 -19.34 5.41
N PRO A 631 1.39 -20.35 4.57
CA PRO A 631 0.36 -20.97 3.74
C PRO A 631 -0.67 -21.69 4.61
N LEU A 632 -1.89 -21.88 4.10
CA LEU A 632 -3.02 -22.51 4.81
C LEU A 632 -2.62 -23.74 5.63
N ARG A 633 -1.85 -24.67 5.05
CA ARG A 633 -1.41 -25.90 5.73
C ARG A 633 -0.65 -25.64 7.03
N ILE A 634 0.19 -24.61 7.05
CA ILE A 634 0.96 -24.24 8.25
C ILE A 634 0.06 -23.56 9.27
N ARG A 635 -0.89 -22.72 8.82
CA ARG A 635 -1.90 -22.10 9.68
C ARG A 635 -2.76 -23.16 10.37
N ILE A 636 -3.27 -24.15 9.63
CA ILE A 636 -4.06 -25.27 10.18
C ILE A 636 -3.26 -26.04 11.25
N LYS A 637 -2.01 -26.41 10.96
CA LYS A 637 -1.16 -27.12 11.94
C LYS A 637 -0.96 -26.33 13.24
N ALA A 638 -0.79 -25.02 13.14
CA ALA A 638 -0.67 -24.18 14.32
C ALA A 638 -1.99 -24.12 15.11
N LEU A 639 -3.14 -24.06 14.43
CA LEU A 639 -4.46 -24.14 15.07
C LEU A 639 -4.71 -25.51 15.74
N GLU A 640 -4.26 -26.62 15.15
CA GLU A 640 -4.32 -27.95 15.77
C GLU A 640 -3.50 -28.00 17.07
N LEU A 641 -2.33 -27.37 17.09
CA LEU A 641 -1.50 -27.25 18.30
C LEU A 641 -2.20 -26.40 19.37
N ILE A 642 -2.83 -25.28 18.99
CA ILE A 642 -3.62 -24.45 19.90
C ILE A 642 -4.78 -25.27 20.46
N ARG A 643 -5.56 -25.97 19.62
CA ARG A 643 -6.64 -26.86 20.06
C ARG A 643 -6.17 -27.90 21.07
N LYS A 644 -5.02 -28.52 20.82
CA LYS A 644 -4.47 -29.57 21.69
C LYS A 644 -4.02 -29.03 23.05
N ARG A 645 -3.44 -27.82 23.11
CA ARG A 645 -2.85 -27.27 24.35
C ARG A 645 -3.79 -26.33 25.11
N PHE A 646 -4.67 -25.62 24.40
CA PHE A 646 -5.52 -24.55 24.91
C PHE A 646 -6.95 -24.68 24.34
N PRO A 647 -7.70 -25.74 24.68
CA PRO A 647 -8.99 -26.05 24.06
C PRO A 647 -10.05 -24.95 24.24
N GLU A 648 -10.08 -24.26 25.39
CA GLU A 648 -11.02 -23.16 25.63
C GLU A 648 -10.70 -21.93 24.77
N ILE A 649 -9.42 -21.59 24.62
CA ILE A 649 -8.97 -20.51 23.73
C ILE A 649 -9.25 -20.88 22.27
N ALA A 650 -8.99 -22.13 21.89
CA ALA A 650 -9.28 -22.64 20.55
C ALA A 650 -10.77 -22.53 20.21
N TYR A 651 -11.65 -22.90 21.15
CA TYR A 651 -13.10 -22.74 20.99
C TYR A 651 -13.46 -21.27 20.70
N VAL A 652 -12.96 -20.34 21.52
CA VAL A 652 -13.23 -18.90 21.34
C VAL A 652 -12.67 -18.41 20.00
N LEU A 653 -11.47 -18.82 19.61
CA LEU A 653 -10.85 -18.44 18.34
C LEU A 653 -11.65 -18.97 17.15
N PHE A 654 -11.95 -20.27 17.09
CA PHE A 654 -12.72 -20.85 15.99
C PHE A 654 -14.11 -20.24 15.88
N ASN A 655 -14.75 -19.96 17.01
CA ASN A 655 -16.00 -19.23 17.02
C ASN A 655 -15.84 -17.86 16.36
N ASN A 656 -14.76 -17.13 16.64
CA ASN A 656 -14.48 -15.84 16.04
C ASN A 656 -14.05 -15.89 14.56
N LEU A 657 -13.72 -17.07 14.01
CA LEU A 657 -13.38 -17.24 12.60
C LEU A 657 -14.60 -17.53 11.71
N ILE A 658 -15.77 -17.79 12.30
CA ILE A 658 -16.99 -18.22 11.59
C ILE A 658 -18.08 -17.13 11.66
N GLY A 659 -18.73 -16.88 10.52
CA GLY A 659 -19.97 -16.08 10.44
C GLY A 659 -19.81 -14.57 10.33
N ASN A 660 -18.61 -14.05 10.05
CA ASN A 660 -18.38 -12.61 10.03
C ASN A 660 -18.56 -11.99 8.63
N GLN A 661 -19.80 -11.93 8.13
CA GLN A 661 -20.10 -11.37 6.79
C GLN A 661 -19.85 -9.86 6.68
N HIS A 662 -19.76 -9.15 7.81
CA HIS A 662 -19.48 -7.70 7.90
C HIS A 662 -18.19 -7.39 8.67
N ASP A 663 -17.26 -8.33 8.75
CA ASP A 663 -15.98 -8.12 9.44
C ASP A 663 -15.11 -7.09 8.73
N VAL A 664 -14.42 -6.25 9.50
CA VAL A 664 -13.42 -5.30 8.99
C VAL A 664 -12.06 -5.70 9.56
N ALA A 665 -11.03 -5.65 8.72
CA ALA A 665 -9.67 -5.93 9.12
C ALA A 665 -8.74 -4.80 8.67
N PHE A 666 -7.72 -4.55 9.48
CA PHE A 666 -6.62 -3.65 9.18
C PHE A 666 -5.33 -4.47 9.14
N HIS A 667 -4.33 -3.98 8.40
CA HIS A 667 -3.01 -4.60 8.42
C HIS A 667 -2.42 -4.57 9.83
N SER A 668 -1.86 -5.69 10.27
CA SER A 668 -1.07 -5.77 11.50
C SER A 668 0.33 -5.20 11.27
N SER A 669 1.10 -5.07 12.37
CA SER A 669 2.52 -4.73 12.25
C SER A 669 3.27 -5.78 11.42
N ARG A 670 4.17 -5.32 10.52
CA ARG A 670 4.93 -6.16 9.59
C ARG A 670 6.38 -5.69 9.51
N MET A 671 7.30 -6.63 9.27
CA MET A 671 8.73 -6.34 9.14
C MET A 671 8.99 -5.49 7.90
N GLU A 672 9.78 -4.42 8.06
CA GLU A 672 10.04 -3.46 6.97
C GLU A 672 11.21 -3.91 6.08
N TRP A 673 12.27 -4.45 6.67
CA TRP A 673 13.52 -4.82 6.02
C TRP A 673 13.64 -6.33 5.77
N ARG A 674 13.35 -7.19 6.75
CA ARG A 674 13.49 -8.66 6.58
C ARG A 674 12.56 -9.22 5.51
N LEU A 675 11.37 -8.66 5.39
CA LEU A 675 10.36 -9.11 4.43
C LEU A 675 10.37 -8.28 3.14
N PHE A 676 11.30 -7.33 2.96
CA PHE A 676 11.30 -6.39 1.82
C PHE A 676 11.14 -7.05 0.45
N ASN A 677 11.76 -8.22 0.25
CA ASN A 677 11.67 -8.98 -1.00
C ASN A 677 10.40 -9.84 -1.12
N ASN A 678 9.74 -10.15 0.00
CA ASN A 678 8.55 -11.01 0.10
C ASN A 678 7.28 -10.21 0.46
N ILE A 679 7.34 -8.88 0.35
CA ILE A 679 6.19 -8.02 0.56
C ILE A 679 5.32 -8.02 -0.69
N GLU A 680 4.33 -8.89 -0.62
CA GLU A 680 3.18 -8.93 -1.51
C GLU A 680 1.92 -8.56 -0.72
N ASP A 681 0.91 -8.11 -1.46
CA ASP A 681 -0.43 -7.87 -0.93
C ASP A 681 -1.03 -9.23 -0.52
N VAL A 682 -1.56 -9.33 0.71
CA VAL A 682 -2.20 -10.57 1.17
C VAL A 682 -3.40 -10.87 0.29
N SER A 683 -3.33 -11.96 -0.45
CA SER A 683 -4.43 -12.48 -1.26
C SER A 683 -4.76 -13.90 -0.82
N VAL A 684 -6.06 -14.16 -0.66
CA VAL A 684 -6.59 -15.48 -0.27
C VAL A 684 -7.55 -15.94 -1.34
N THR A 685 -7.39 -17.17 -1.79
CA THR A 685 -8.34 -17.77 -2.73
C THR A 685 -9.65 -18.13 -2.02
N ASN A 686 -10.78 -18.11 -2.74
CA ASN A 686 -12.06 -18.56 -2.16
C ASN A 686 -11.96 -19.99 -1.61
N ARG A 687 -11.20 -20.86 -2.29
CA ARG A 687 -10.93 -22.23 -1.82
C ARG A 687 -10.24 -22.24 -0.45
N GLU A 688 -9.15 -21.50 -0.31
CA GLU A 688 -8.41 -21.41 0.96
C GLU A 688 -9.26 -20.84 2.09
N ARG A 689 -10.09 -19.83 1.79
CA ARG A 689 -11.06 -19.29 2.74
C ARG A 689 -12.04 -20.37 3.21
N PHE A 690 -12.67 -21.10 2.29
CA PHE A 690 -13.63 -22.16 2.62
C PHE A 690 -12.97 -23.30 3.39
N GLU A 691 -11.76 -23.72 3.03
CA GLU A 691 -11.03 -24.77 3.76
C GLU A 691 -10.71 -24.33 5.21
N MET A 692 -10.35 -23.06 5.44
CA MET A 692 -10.13 -22.53 6.78
C MET A 692 -11.43 -22.46 7.61
N GLU A 693 -12.53 -22.01 7.00
CA GLU A 693 -13.85 -21.93 7.64
C GLU A 693 -14.38 -23.34 7.98
N ASP A 694 -14.27 -24.30 7.06
CA ASP A 694 -14.66 -25.69 7.27
C ASP A 694 -13.86 -26.37 8.40
N PHE A 695 -12.54 -26.10 8.46
CA PHE A 695 -11.71 -26.53 9.58
C PHE A 695 -12.22 -25.94 10.89
N ALA A 696 -12.45 -24.63 10.97
CA ALA A 696 -12.96 -23.98 12.18
C ALA A 696 -14.33 -24.54 12.61
N ILE A 697 -15.24 -24.77 11.65
CA ILE A 697 -16.58 -25.35 11.89
C ILE A 697 -16.47 -26.76 12.47
N SER A 698 -15.65 -27.61 11.87
CA SER A 698 -15.46 -28.99 12.34
C SER A 698 -14.93 -29.01 13.78
N ASN A 699 -13.98 -28.13 14.09
CA ASN A 699 -13.38 -28.06 15.42
C ASN A 699 -14.32 -27.43 16.47
N ILE A 700 -15.15 -26.44 16.12
CA ILE A 700 -16.11 -25.87 17.08
C ILE A 700 -17.22 -26.87 17.43
N ILE A 701 -17.69 -27.67 16.47
CA ILE A 701 -18.68 -28.75 16.74
C ILE A 701 -18.10 -29.70 17.80
N GLU A 702 -16.89 -30.19 17.59
CA GLU A 702 -16.24 -31.12 18.54
C GLU A 702 -15.94 -30.47 19.90
N LEU A 703 -15.43 -29.23 19.93
CA LEU A 703 -15.06 -28.52 21.16
C LEU A 703 -16.25 -28.01 21.98
N THR A 704 -17.46 -28.01 21.40
CA THR A 704 -18.69 -27.63 22.08
C THR A 704 -19.03 -28.61 23.22
N GLY A 705 -18.72 -29.90 23.04
CA GLY A 705 -19.04 -30.94 24.01
C GLY A 705 -20.52 -30.94 24.39
N ASN A 706 -20.81 -31.10 25.69
CA ASN A 706 -22.16 -31.07 26.28
C ASN A 706 -22.50 -29.74 26.99
N CYS A 707 -21.73 -28.67 26.74
CA CYS A 707 -21.94 -27.39 27.41
C CYS A 707 -23.09 -26.61 26.75
N SER A 708 -24.22 -26.46 27.45
CA SER A 708 -25.44 -25.76 26.97
C SER A 708 -25.16 -24.37 26.38
N LYS A 709 -24.31 -23.57 27.02
CA LYS A 709 -23.90 -22.24 26.52
C LYS A 709 -23.12 -22.31 25.21
N LYS A 710 -22.23 -23.30 25.05
CA LYS A 710 -21.48 -23.49 23.81
C LYS A 710 -22.39 -24.01 22.69
N ILE A 711 -23.30 -24.92 23.02
CA ILE A 711 -24.32 -25.44 22.09
C ILE A 711 -25.22 -24.29 21.60
N SER A 712 -25.71 -23.43 22.50
CA SER A 712 -26.48 -22.24 22.12
C SER A 712 -25.70 -21.33 21.16
N SER A 713 -24.43 -21.02 21.46
CA SER A 713 -23.58 -20.22 20.56
C SER A 713 -23.30 -20.91 19.22
N LEU A 714 -23.30 -22.24 19.14
CA LEU A 714 -23.17 -23.00 17.90
C LEU A 714 -24.46 -22.91 17.07
N ILE A 715 -25.63 -23.03 17.72
CA ILE A 715 -26.95 -22.90 17.10
C ILE A 715 -27.10 -21.55 16.41
N ASP A 716 -26.68 -20.46 17.07
CA ASP A 716 -26.72 -19.09 16.54
C ASP A 716 -25.96 -18.90 15.21
N LYS A 717 -25.18 -19.90 14.78
CA LYS A 717 -24.34 -19.86 13.56
C LYS A 717 -24.69 -20.95 12.54
N LEU A 718 -25.70 -21.79 12.78
CA LEU A 718 -26.04 -22.86 11.85
C LEU A 718 -26.44 -22.33 10.46
N ASP A 719 -26.95 -21.10 10.39
CA ASP A 719 -27.35 -20.43 9.15
C ASP A 719 -26.17 -20.04 8.24
N VAL A 720 -24.94 -20.08 8.74
CA VAL A 720 -23.73 -19.85 7.93
C VAL A 720 -22.99 -21.15 7.57
N PHE A 721 -23.50 -22.32 7.97
CA PHE A 721 -22.88 -23.62 7.70
C PHE A 721 -23.35 -24.20 6.37
N THR A 722 -22.56 -25.12 5.81
CA THR A 722 -23.01 -25.96 4.69
C THR A 722 -23.96 -27.05 5.21
N ASN A 723 -24.83 -27.59 4.35
CA ASN A 723 -25.77 -28.66 4.76
C ASN A 723 -25.07 -29.87 5.40
N ALA A 724 -23.89 -30.25 4.90
CA ALA A 724 -23.11 -31.34 5.51
C ALA A 724 -22.68 -31.01 6.95
N LYS A 725 -22.22 -29.77 7.20
CA LYS A 725 -21.82 -29.31 8.54
C LYS A 725 -22.98 -29.05 9.47
N ILE A 726 -24.14 -28.68 8.92
CA ILE A 726 -25.40 -28.63 9.67
C ILE A 726 -25.71 -30.03 10.21
N ASN A 727 -25.64 -31.06 9.37
CA ASN A 727 -25.90 -32.44 9.80
C ASN A 727 -24.92 -32.90 10.88
N ASP A 728 -23.61 -32.67 10.69
CA ASP A 728 -22.59 -32.96 11.70
C ASP A 728 -22.91 -32.27 13.05
N ALA A 729 -23.32 -31.00 13.01
CA ALA A 729 -23.67 -30.24 14.20
C ALA A 729 -24.94 -30.76 14.88
N LEU A 730 -26.00 -31.05 14.12
CA LEU A 730 -27.26 -31.58 14.65
C LEU A 730 -27.09 -32.99 15.25
N GLU A 731 -26.27 -33.83 14.64
CA GLU A 731 -25.89 -35.14 15.18
C GLU A 731 -25.14 -34.97 16.50
N HIS A 732 -24.11 -34.11 16.53
CA HIS A 732 -23.35 -33.82 17.75
C HIS A 732 -24.27 -33.29 18.87
N ILE A 733 -25.14 -32.32 18.57
CA ILE A 733 -26.09 -31.77 19.53
C ILE A 733 -27.04 -32.86 20.03
N SER A 734 -27.64 -33.66 19.13
CA SER A 734 -28.55 -34.76 19.49
C SER A 734 -27.91 -35.81 20.38
N ASN A 735 -26.60 -36.06 20.23
CA ASN A 735 -25.87 -37.04 21.02
C ASN A 735 -25.42 -36.49 22.39
N ASN A 736 -25.52 -35.19 22.63
CA ASN A 736 -25.02 -34.52 23.84
C ASN A 736 -26.13 -33.78 24.61
N ILE A 737 -27.29 -34.43 24.79
CA ILE A 737 -28.43 -33.85 25.53
C ILE A 737 -28.07 -33.67 27.01
N PRO A 738 -28.15 -32.45 27.57
CA PRO A 738 -27.92 -32.21 28.99
C PRO A 738 -28.94 -32.94 29.88
N THR A 739 -28.50 -33.36 31.07
CA THR A 739 -29.39 -34.01 32.04
C THR A 739 -30.23 -33.01 32.85
N LYS A 740 -29.76 -31.77 33.00
CA LYS A 740 -30.46 -30.72 33.77
C LYS A 740 -31.49 -30.02 32.89
N GLU A 741 -32.69 -29.79 33.44
CA GLU A 741 -33.77 -29.10 32.74
C GLU A 741 -33.41 -27.65 32.38
N ASP A 742 -32.68 -26.94 33.24
CA ASP A 742 -32.19 -25.58 32.93
C ASP A 742 -31.28 -25.56 31.69
N ASP A 743 -30.39 -26.54 31.58
CA ASP A 743 -29.45 -26.66 30.46
C ASP A 743 -30.18 -27.06 29.16
N LYS A 744 -31.22 -27.90 29.25
CA LYS A 744 -32.10 -28.21 28.12
C LYS A 744 -32.85 -26.97 27.64
N SER A 745 -33.39 -26.17 28.56
CA SER A 745 -34.10 -24.92 28.27
C SER A 745 -33.25 -23.95 27.46
N ILE A 746 -31.97 -23.76 27.82
CA ILE A 746 -31.03 -22.91 27.07
C ILE A 746 -30.93 -23.34 25.60
N VAL A 747 -30.78 -24.65 25.35
CA VAL A 747 -30.63 -25.20 23.99
C VAL A 747 -31.95 -25.12 23.21
N PHE A 748 -33.06 -25.47 23.86
CA PHE A 748 -34.40 -25.39 23.29
C PHE A 748 -34.74 -23.98 22.81
N HIS A 749 -34.45 -22.97 23.63
CA HIS A 749 -34.72 -21.57 23.30
C HIS A 749 -33.78 -21.00 22.22
N ALA A 750 -32.53 -21.46 22.15
CA ALA A 750 -31.64 -21.11 21.05
C ALA A 750 -32.20 -21.60 19.70
N PHE A 751 -32.68 -22.84 19.63
CA PHE A 751 -33.34 -23.35 18.43
C PHE A 751 -34.65 -22.61 18.12
N ARG A 752 -35.50 -22.38 19.13
CA ARG A 752 -36.76 -21.61 18.97
C ARG A 752 -36.49 -20.26 18.31
N ASN A 753 -35.50 -19.53 18.81
CA ASN A 753 -35.14 -18.22 18.29
C ASN A 753 -34.64 -18.29 16.84
N LEU A 754 -33.73 -19.21 16.54
CA LEU A 754 -33.20 -19.37 15.19
C LEU A 754 -34.30 -19.77 14.20
N ILE A 755 -35.06 -20.82 14.50
CA ILE A 755 -36.13 -21.34 13.63
C ILE A 755 -37.20 -20.28 13.42
N GLY A 756 -37.65 -19.64 14.51
CA GLY A 756 -38.69 -18.62 14.45
C GLY A 756 -38.28 -17.42 13.61
N LYS A 757 -37.02 -16.96 13.74
CA LYS A 757 -36.47 -15.92 12.87
C LYS A 757 -36.54 -16.33 11.40
N HIS A 758 -36.06 -17.53 11.03
CA HIS A 758 -36.07 -17.94 9.63
C HIS A 758 -37.48 -18.17 9.07
N ARG A 759 -38.42 -18.75 9.85
CA ARG A 759 -39.81 -18.93 9.41
C ARG A 759 -40.57 -17.61 9.29
N SER A 760 -40.25 -16.63 10.14
CA SER A 760 -40.85 -15.29 10.06
C SER A 760 -40.46 -14.53 8.78
N PHE A 761 -39.25 -14.80 8.25
CA PHE A 761 -38.71 -14.14 7.06
C PHE A 761 -38.50 -15.10 5.90
N GLN A 762 -39.42 -16.04 5.68
CA GLN A 762 -39.27 -17.15 4.71
C GLN A 762 -38.90 -16.69 3.28
N GLN A 763 -39.31 -15.48 2.88
CA GLN A 763 -39.03 -14.93 1.54
C GLN A 763 -37.67 -14.23 1.42
N ALA A 764 -36.95 -14.04 2.53
CA ALA A 764 -35.65 -13.40 2.53
C ALA A 764 -34.55 -14.32 1.96
N ARG A 765 -33.60 -13.75 1.23
CA ARG A 765 -32.50 -14.52 0.60
C ARG A 765 -31.63 -15.28 1.60
N TRP A 766 -31.54 -14.80 2.83
CA TRP A 766 -30.76 -15.44 3.91
C TRP A 766 -31.55 -16.50 4.69
N ALA A 767 -32.85 -16.67 4.40
CA ALA A 767 -33.68 -17.63 5.12
C ALA A 767 -33.32 -19.08 4.76
N LEU A 768 -33.23 -19.94 5.78
CA LEU A 768 -32.99 -21.36 5.57
C LEU A 768 -34.23 -22.04 4.96
N PRO A 769 -34.03 -23.04 4.09
CA PRO A 769 -35.11 -23.89 3.57
C PRO A 769 -35.95 -24.57 4.66
N LEU A 770 -37.25 -24.75 4.40
CA LEU A 770 -38.20 -25.32 5.36
C LEU A 770 -37.85 -26.76 5.79
N ASP A 771 -37.30 -27.56 4.89
CA ASP A 771 -36.84 -28.92 5.17
C ASP A 771 -35.74 -28.94 6.24
N ILE A 772 -34.75 -28.05 6.12
CA ILE A 772 -33.68 -27.90 7.12
C ILE A 772 -34.26 -27.40 8.46
N LEU A 773 -35.18 -26.43 8.43
CA LEU A 773 -35.81 -25.92 9.65
C LEU A 773 -36.66 -27.00 10.37
N ASN A 774 -37.28 -27.91 9.64
CA ASN A 774 -38.02 -29.04 10.22
C ASN A 774 -37.08 -30.05 10.89
N GLU A 775 -35.88 -30.25 10.34
CA GLU A 775 -34.83 -31.04 11.01
C GLU A 775 -34.37 -30.37 12.30
N PHE A 776 -34.20 -29.04 12.30
CA PHE A 776 -33.84 -28.28 13.51
C PHE A 776 -34.90 -28.43 14.59
N GLU A 777 -36.18 -28.31 14.22
CA GLU A 777 -37.30 -28.48 15.15
C GLU A 777 -37.34 -29.91 15.72
N THR A 778 -37.11 -30.92 14.89
CA THR A 778 -37.05 -32.33 15.33
C THR A 778 -35.96 -32.55 16.39
N VAL A 779 -34.80 -31.90 16.23
CA VAL A 779 -33.73 -31.94 17.23
C VAL A 779 -34.10 -31.11 18.46
N ALA A 780 -34.64 -29.90 18.26
CA ALA A 780 -35.03 -28.98 19.34
C ALA A 780 -36.02 -29.62 20.31
N LEU A 781 -37.03 -30.34 19.83
CA LEU A 781 -38.04 -31.01 20.66
C LEU A 781 -37.46 -32.06 21.62
N LYS A 782 -36.26 -32.62 21.34
CA LYS A 782 -35.57 -33.51 22.29
C LYS A 782 -35.06 -32.77 23.55
N PHE A 783 -34.93 -31.44 23.46
CA PHE A 783 -34.50 -30.56 24.54
C PHE A 783 -35.67 -29.82 25.20
N GLU A 784 -36.91 -30.12 24.83
CA GLU A 784 -38.07 -29.50 25.48
C GLU A 784 -38.05 -29.80 26.98
N PRO A 785 -38.01 -28.77 27.84
CA PRO A 785 -38.08 -28.97 29.28
C PRO A 785 -39.44 -29.52 29.70
N SER A 786 -39.44 -30.44 30.67
CA SER A 786 -40.68 -30.93 31.29
C SER A 786 -41.29 -29.92 32.27
N ASP A 787 -40.47 -29.01 32.80
CA ASP A 787 -40.94 -27.88 33.61
C ASP A 787 -41.54 -26.81 32.69
N ILE A 788 -42.84 -26.55 32.86
CA ILE A 788 -43.59 -25.54 32.10
C ILE A 788 -42.97 -24.15 32.21
N ILE A 789 -42.39 -23.81 33.37
CA ILE A 789 -41.73 -22.51 33.56
C ILE A 789 -40.55 -22.46 32.60
N LEU A 790 -39.63 -23.41 32.66
CA LEU A 790 -38.45 -23.44 31.79
C LEU A 790 -38.79 -23.54 30.29
N ARG A 791 -39.93 -24.17 29.94
CA ARG A 791 -40.43 -24.27 28.57
C ARG A 791 -40.94 -22.93 28.03
N ASP A 792 -41.67 -22.16 28.84
CA ASP A 792 -42.46 -21.02 28.34
C ASP A 792 -42.11 -19.65 28.95
N ILE A 793 -41.13 -19.58 29.86
CA ILE A 793 -40.73 -18.34 30.55
C ILE A 793 -40.37 -17.20 29.57
N TYR A 794 -39.83 -17.55 28.40
CA TYR A 794 -39.48 -16.60 27.34
C TYR A 794 -40.64 -15.69 26.91
N LEU A 795 -41.90 -16.14 27.06
CA LEU A 795 -43.09 -15.33 26.78
C LEU A 795 -43.17 -14.07 27.64
N PHE A 796 -42.50 -14.07 28.79
CA PHE A 796 -42.49 -13.00 29.79
C PHE A 796 -41.10 -12.38 30.01
N GLU A 797 -40.06 -12.93 29.38
CA GLU A 797 -38.69 -12.37 29.37
C GLU A 797 -38.43 -11.53 28.12
N ASP A 798 -39.13 -11.78 27.01
CA ASP A 798 -39.06 -10.95 25.81
C ASP A 798 -40.38 -10.22 25.55
N SER A 799 -40.30 -8.95 25.16
CA SER A 799 -41.49 -8.19 24.77
C SER A 799 -42.12 -8.72 23.48
N TYR A 800 -41.30 -9.23 22.56
CA TYR A 800 -41.72 -9.71 21.24
C TYR A 800 -41.00 -11.02 20.84
N PRO A 801 -41.28 -12.13 21.53
CA PRO A 801 -40.52 -13.37 21.38
C PRO A 801 -40.68 -13.98 19.98
N GLU A 802 -39.70 -14.81 19.56
CA GLU A 802 -39.80 -15.67 18.38
C GLU A 802 -40.57 -16.96 18.68
N PHE A 803 -41.26 -17.53 17.69
CA PHE A 803 -42.01 -18.78 17.83
C PHE A 803 -41.51 -19.82 16.87
N PHE A 804 -41.58 -21.11 17.20
CA PHE A 804 -41.24 -22.17 16.24
C PHE A 804 -42.02 -22.00 14.95
N GLU A 805 -43.30 -21.67 15.02
CA GLU A 805 -44.19 -21.49 13.86
C GLU A 805 -43.82 -20.27 12.99
N GLY A 806 -42.96 -19.38 13.49
CA GLY A 806 -42.70 -18.08 12.89
C GLY A 806 -43.82 -17.07 13.16
N LYS A 807 -43.58 -15.83 12.74
CA LYS A 807 -44.49 -14.69 12.85
C LYS A 807 -44.80 -14.14 11.46
N ASP A 808 -45.89 -13.39 11.37
CA ASP A 808 -46.24 -12.67 10.15
C ASP A 808 -45.41 -11.39 10.07
N GLU A 809 -44.46 -11.29 9.15
CA GLU A 809 -43.54 -10.13 9.03
C GLU A 809 -44.30 -8.79 8.92
N LEU A 810 -45.49 -8.79 8.30
CA LEU A 810 -46.21 -7.58 7.94
C LEU A 810 -47.37 -7.24 8.90
N ASP A 811 -47.81 -8.17 9.75
CA ASP A 811 -48.98 -8.01 10.60
C ASP A 811 -48.63 -8.06 12.10
N ILE A 812 -48.17 -6.91 12.61
CA ILE A 812 -47.79 -6.71 14.01
C ILE A 812 -48.98 -6.97 14.96
N ASP A 813 -50.20 -6.57 14.57
CA ASP A 813 -51.39 -6.71 15.40
C ASP A 813 -51.80 -8.17 15.57
N LYS A 814 -51.74 -8.96 14.50
CA LYS A 814 -51.96 -10.41 14.54
C LYS A 814 -50.91 -11.10 15.40
N ASN A 815 -49.63 -10.75 15.25
CA ASN A 815 -48.56 -11.32 16.09
C ASN A 815 -48.75 -10.97 17.57
N ASN A 816 -49.13 -9.73 17.89
CA ASN A 816 -49.43 -9.32 19.26
C ASN A 816 -50.58 -10.15 19.85
N LYS A 817 -51.65 -10.41 19.08
CA LYS A 817 -52.75 -11.30 19.52
C LYS A 817 -52.25 -12.71 19.82
N ILE A 818 -51.37 -13.27 19.00
CA ILE A 818 -50.78 -14.60 19.19
C ILE A 818 -49.91 -14.64 20.46
N ILE A 819 -49.04 -13.64 20.65
CA ILE A 819 -48.17 -13.52 21.85
C ILE A 819 -49.03 -13.52 23.11
N VAL A 820 -50.06 -12.67 23.15
CA VAL A 820 -50.96 -12.59 24.30
C VAL A 820 -51.72 -13.90 24.50
N SER A 821 -52.22 -14.54 23.43
CA SER A 821 -52.89 -15.84 23.53
C SER A 821 -51.98 -16.88 24.19
N LYS A 822 -50.73 -17.01 23.74
CA LYS A 822 -49.76 -17.96 24.33
C LYS A 822 -49.46 -17.63 25.80
N ARG A 823 -49.38 -16.35 26.18
CA ARG A 823 -49.24 -15.93 27.60
C ARG A 823 -50.45 -16.34 28.45
N VAL A 824 -51.66 -16.19 27.92
CA VAL A 824 -52.90 -16.63 28.58
C VAL A 824 -52.93 -18.15 28.73
N ASP A 825 -52.57 -18.88 27.68
CA ASP A 825 -52.51 -20.35 27.68
C ASP A 825 -51.52 -20.86 28.73
N PHE A 826 -50.33 -20.25 28.82
CA PHE A 826 -49.36 -20.55 29.88
C PHE A 826 -49.94 -20.36 31.28
N LEU A 827 -50.57 -19.20 31.54
CA LEU A 827 -51.15 -18.90 32.86
C LEU A 827 -52.29 -19.87 33.22
N LEU A 828 -53.13 -20.22 32.25
CA LEU A 828 -54.20 -21.21 32.43
C LEU A 828 -53.64 -22.59 32.75
N GLU A 829 -52.56 -23.01 32.09
CA GLU A 829 -51.90 -24.29 32.36
C GLU A 829 -51.22 -24.28 33.73
N PHE A 830 -50.50 -23.20 34.06
CA PHE A 830 -49.80 -23.06 35.34
C PHE A 830 -50.77 -23.06 36.53
N LEU A 831 -51.92 -22.38 36.40
CA LEU A 831 -52.96 -22.32 37.44
C LEU A 831 -53.71 -23.66 37.66
N LYS A 832 -53.57 -24.67 36.77
CA LYS A 832 -54.19 -25.99 37.01
C LYS A 832 -53.60 -26.70 38.22
N ASN A 833 -52.31 -26.50 38.47
CA ASN A 833 -51.54 -27.20 39.51
C ASN A 833 -50.97 -26.25 40.57
N ASN A 834 -51.11 -24.93 40.40
CA ASN A 834 -50.56 -23.91 41.28
C ASN A 834 -51.63 -22.87 41.67
N SER A 835 -51.41 -22.19 42.78
CA SER A 835 -52.27 -21.12 43.28
C SER A 835 -51.93 -19.77 42.63
N ILE A 836 -52.79 -18.76 42.84
CA ILE A 836 -52.48 -17.39 42.43
C ILE A 836 -51.26 -16.82 43.18
N ASP A 837 -50.98 -17.28 44.42
CA ASP A 837 -49.77 -16.86 45.13
C ASP A 837 -48.51 -17.27 44.39
N ASP A 838 -48.52 -18.47 43.80
CA ASP A 838 -47.40 -19.00 43.03
C ASP A 838 -47.19 -18.21 41.73
N VAL A 839 -48.28 -17.73 41.09
CA VAL A 839 -48.20 -16.83 39.92
C VAL A 839 -47.59 -15.47 40.31
N ILE A 840 -48.01 -14.93 41.46
CA ILE A 840 -47.45 -13.67 41.98
C ILE A 840 -45.97 -13.86 42.31
N GLU A 841 -45.59 -14.96 42.97
CA GLU A 841 -44.19 -15.27 43.27
C GLU A 841 -43.36 -15.44 41.99
N LEU A 842 -43.89 -16.15 40.98
CA LEU A 842 -43.24 -16.27 39.67
C LEU A 842 -43.03 -14.89 39.05
N SER A 843 -44.04 -14.02 39.08
CA SER A 843 -43.96 -12.68 38.47
C SER A 843 -42.83 -11.83 39.04
N LEU A 844 -42.46 -12.01 40.32
CA LEU A 844 -41.34 -11.30 40.94
C LEU A 844 -39.98 -11.71 40.34
N LYS A 845 -39.89 -12.93 39.79
CA LYS A 845 -38.67 -13.47 39.18
C LYS A 845 -38.53 -13.10 37.69
N LEU A 846 -39.62 -12.71 37.01
CA LEU A 846 -39.65 -12.38 35.58
C LEU A 846 -39.11 -10.97 35.27
N GLU A 847 -38.61 -10.77 34.05
CA GLU A 847 -38.18 -9.47 33.56
C GLU A 847 -39.36 -8.51 33.38
N TYR A 848 -40.49 -8.99 32.83
CA TYR A 848 -41.67 -8.18 32.55
C TYR A 848 -42.95 -8.69 33.25
N PRO A 849 -43.13 -8.38 34.56
CA PRO A 849 -44.34 -8.75 35.32
C PRO A 849 -45.64 -8.20 34.73
N ILE A 850 -45.54 -7.10 33.96
CA ILE A 850 -46.67 -6.49 33.25
C ILE A 850 -47.39 -7.51 32.34
N PHE A 851 -46.66 -8.43 31.71
CA PHE A 851 -47.25 -9.42 30.80
C PHE A 851 -48.06 -10.49 31.54
N VAL A 852 -47.72 -10.78 32.79
CA VAL A 852 -48.54 -11.61 33.68
C VAL A 852 -49.85 -10.89 33.99
N GLY A 853 -49.78 -9.59 34.31
CA GLY A 853 -50.97 -8.76 34.55
C GLY A 853 -51.90 -8.68 33.34
N GLU A 854 -51.34 -8.48 32.14
CA GLU A 854 -52.10 -8.49 30.89
C GLU A 854 -52.79 -9.83 30.64
N GLY A 855 -52.08 -10.94 30.82
CA GLY A 855 -52.63 -12.28 30.63
C GLY A 855 -53.73 -12.61 31.64
N LEU A 856 -53.50 -12.34 32.93
CA LEU A 856 -54.50 -12.56 34.00
C LEU A 856 -55.78 -11.77 33.75
N ALA A 857 -55.70 -10.53 33.25
CA ALA A 857 -56.88 -9.73 32.95
C ALA A 857 -57.78 -10.37 31.87
N LYS A 858 -57.20 -11.16 30.97
CA LYS A 858 -57.88 -11.87 29.88
C LYS A 858 -58.42 -13.24 30.30
N ILE A 859 -58.13 -13.69 31.52
CA ILE A 859 -58.66 -14.92 32.13
C ILE A 859 -59.92 -14.60 32.94
N THR A 860 -60.87 -15.53 32.99
CA THR A 860 -62.00 -15.45 33.91
C THR A 860 -61.55 -15.96 35.29
N LEU A 861 -61.35 -15.04 36.22
CA LEU A 861 -60.90 -15.32 37.59
C LEU A 861 -62.06 -15.19 38.58
N ASP A 862 -61.97 -15.87 39.72
CA ASP A 862 -62.94 -15.68 40.80
C ASP A 862 -62.72 -14.34 41.53
N GLU A 863 -63.76 -13.83 42.20
CA GLU A 863 -63.71 -12.53 42.88
C GLU A 863 -62.61 -12.47 43.97
N LYS A 864 -62.27 -13.60 44.62
CA LYS A 864 -61.24 -13.62 45.67
C LYS A 864 -59.84 -13.45 45.07
N ILE A 865 -59.58 -14.09 43.94
CA ILE A 865 -58.34 -13.96 43.16
C ILE A 865 -58.22 -12.55 42.60
N GLU A 866 -59.30 -11.98 42.04
CA GLU A 866 -59.32 -10.60 41.55
C GLU A 866 -59.00 -9.59 42.67
N THR A 867 -59.64 -9.70 43.84
CA THR A 867 -59.33 -8.84 44.99
C THR A 867 -57.87 -8.97 45.40
N LYS A 868 -57.29 -10.17 45.32
CA LYS A 868 -55.90 -10.41 45.70
C LYS A 868 -54.90 -9.73 44.75
N ILE A 869 -55.15 -9.78 43.45
CA ILE A 869 -54.34 -9.06 42.44
C ILE A 869 -54.45 -7.54 42.66
N LEU A 870 -55.65 -7.03 42.95
CA LEU A 870 -55.86 -5.60 43.16
C LEU A 870 -55.25 -5.07 44.45
N ASN A 871 -55.14 -5.91 45.49
CA ASN A 871 -54.44 -5.55 46.73
C ASN A 871 -52.92 -5.39 46.55
N LEU A 872 -52.38 -5.77 45.38
CA LEU A 872 -51.00 -5.46 45.01
C LEU A 872 -50.83 -4.04 44.46
N LEU A 873 -51.90 -3.26 44.26
CA LEU A 873 -51.83 -1.83 43.93
C LEU A 873 -51.38 -0.99 45.15
N GLY A 874 -50.49 -0.04 44.92
CA GLY A 874 -49.75 0.67 45.97
C GLY A 874 -48.75 -0.21 46.75
N ASN A 875 -48.38 -1.39 46.25
CA ASN A 875 -47.42 -2.27 46.95
C ASN A 875 -46.01 -1.68 46.90
N LYS A 876 -45.23 -1.85 47.98
CA LYS A 876 -43.84 -1.38 48.04
C LYS A 876 -42.90 -2.13 47.09
N ILE A 877 -43.27 -3.31 46.64
CA ILE A 877 -42.51 -4.10 45.66
C ILE A 877 -42.94 -3.70 44.26
N GLU A 878 -42.05 -3.04 43.51
CA GLU A 878 -42.34 -2.47 42.19
C GLU A 878 -42.93 -3.48 41.19
N LYS A 879 -42.39 -4.70 41.14
CA LYS A 879 -42.88 -5.74 40.22
C LYS A 879 -44.33 -6.16 40.48
N ASN A 880 -44.77 -6.17 41.75
CA ASN A 880 -46.16 -6.43 42.12
C ASN A 880 -47.08 -5.29 41.66
N GLU A 881 -46.61 -4.03 41.82
CA GLU A 881 -47.33 -2.86 41.35
C GLU A 881 -47.50 -2.87 39.82
N GLN A 882 -46.44 -3.24 39.11
CA GLN A 882 -46.43 -3.34 37.65
C GLN A 882 -47.44 -4.38 37.15
N LEU A 883 -47.46 -5.58 37.74
CA LEU A 883 -48.44 -6.63 37.43
C LEU A 883 -49.86 -6.12 37.65
N ALA A 884 -50.15 -5.57 38.83
CA ALA A 884 -51.50 -5.14 39.20
C ALA A 884 -51.98 -3.93 38.37
N SER A 885 -51.10 -2.97 38.12
CA SER A 885 -51.37 -1.82 37.26
C SER A 885 -51.70 -2.26 35.84
N GLN A 886 -50.94 -3.21 35.28
CA GLN A 886 -51.20 -3.70 33.93
C GLN A 886 -52.49 -4.53 33.86
N TYR A 887 -52.81 -5.29 34.91
CA TYR A 887 -54.11 -5.97 35.03
C TYR A 887 -55.28 -4.98 34.94
N VAL A 888 -55.22 -3.90 35.72
CA VAL A 888 -56.24 -2.84 35.72
C VAL A 888 -56.37 -2.19 34.34
N ARG A 889 -55.25 -1.76 33.74
CA ARG A 889 -55.24 -1.13 32.40
C ARG A 889 -55.83 -2.05 31.33
N THR A 890 -55.53 -3.34 31.41
CA THR A 890 -56.04 -4.33 30.46
C THR A 890 -57.53 -4.60 30.66
N LYS A 891 -58.03 -4.66 31.90
CA LYS A 891 -59.49 -4.72 32.15
C LYS A 891 -60.19 -3.45 31.67
N GLU A 892 -59.62 -2.27 31.92
CA GLU A 892 -60.19 -1.00 31.46
C GLU A 892 -60.35 -0.96 29.94
N SER A 893 -59.36 -1.43 29.18
CA SER A 893 -59.45 -1.49 27.72
C SER A 893 -60.48 -2.50 27.22
N GLN A 894 -60.81 -3.54 28.01
CA GLN A 894 -61.80 -4.55 27.65
C GLN A 894 -63.26 -4.17 27.99
N ILE A 895 -63.50 -3.61 29.18
CA ILE A 895 -64.86 -3.37 29.70
C ILE A 895 -65.20 -1.88 29.89
N GLY A 896 -64.23 -0.98 29.70
CA GLY A 896 -64.39 0.47 29.89
C GLY A 896 -64.22 0.91 31.35
N LEU A 897 -63.75 2.15 31.53
CA LEU A 897 -63.40 2.75 32.84
C LEU A 897 -64.55 2.69 33.86
N ASP A 898 -65.78 3.04 33.45
CA ASP A 898 -66.94 3.07 34.35
C ASP A 898 -67.29 1.68 34.90
N ASN A 899 -67.10 0.62 34.10
CA ASN A 899 -67.36 -0.75 34.51
C ASN A 899 -66.21 -1.30 35.39
N CYS A 900 -64.96 -0.94 35.09
CA CYS A 900 -63.83 -1.22 35.97
C CYS A 900 -64.01 -0.58 37.35
N ILE A 901 -64.41 0.69 37.42
CA ILE A 901 -64.68 1.38 38.70
C ILE A 901 -65.79 0.68 39.49
N LYS A 902 -66.86 0.23 38.82
CA LYS A 902 -67.93 -0.54 39.48
C LYS A 902 -67.43 -1.89 40.00
N MET A 903 -66.64 -2.61 39.21
CA MET A 903 -66.02 -3.88 39.60
C MET A 903 -65.13 -3.71 40.83
N PHE A 904 -64.26 -2.71 40.86
CA PHE A 904 -63.38 -2.44 41.99
C PHE A 904 -64.14 -2.00 43.26
N LYS A 905 -65.21 -1.22 43.12
CA LYS A 905 -66.07 -0.87 44.25
C LYS A 905 -66.78 -2.10 44.84
N LYS A 906 -67.15 -3.08 44.02
CA LYS A 906 -67.75 -4.35 44.45
C LYS A 906 -66.76 -5.26 45.17
N LEU A 907 -65.52 -5.35 44.67
CA LEU A 907 -64.47 -6.21 45.24
C LEU A 907 -63.84 -5.64 46.54
N LYS A 908 -64.06 -4.35 46.82
CA LYS A 908 -63.60 -3.65 48.04
C LYS A 908 -64.65 -3.61 49.16
N ALA A 909 -65.90 -3.94 48.84
CA ALA A 909 -67.01 -4.08 49.79
C ALA A 909 -67.02 -5.50 50.37
#